data_AF-A0A9W8LZ05-F1
#
_entry.id   AF-A0A9W8LZ05-F1
#
_cell.length_a   1.000
_cell.length_b   1.000
_cell.length_c   1.000
_cell.angle_alpha   90.00
_cell.angle_beta   90.00
_cell.angle_gamma   90.00
#
_symmetry.space_group_name_H-M   'P 1'
#
loop_
_entity.id
_entity.type
_entity.pdbx_description
1 polymer ?
#
loop_
_entity_poly.entity_id
_entity_poly.type
_entity_poly.pdbx_seq_one_letter_code
_entity_poly.pdbx_strand_id
1 'polypeptide(L)'
;FIRIPSSLNQSCALRFRVLIGSTASIDARLHTNYPLDGSDYQRTKFHSKKFNFNHQTELICEFRVQRPGPYQYYLTYKSIDDDADDRCDAIACAADRNPTVERAYRTFKDRRTPTAYFLVDPQLTLSGQPLPLDGVVLQSMSPKWLGLMKEWPVQLAASSKMGYNMIHFIPMQQRGGSNSPYSLYDQLELSDDLFEKPLKRTEKDSRLREMLLEMNHRHRMLGVTDMVWNHTAYNSKWLCDHPEAGFNLENSPHLRSAFELDEALSKFSRHLSDLGLDRMVQSVEDVDQLMEGIDKHVIQPLRLWEFYVIDVEAAIKAVDKAWDAAGAEQIIDSKLKQLDGDQRTEWLRSYLLGNQAYTLSTRYGRTIDATRTAAVLRVLSADGSKEEALTQLRKLLDLLNLPYYREYDDDVKAIVKNISERVKYERLDQGSWKFGKPIDDNYKIVDPLFTTVEASDSSIPDDRLHLANNGWIWGGNPLDNFAGPQSKAYLRREVIVWGDCVKLNYGVKPEDNPWLWEHMRQYTLNMARVFHGFRIDNCHSTPIELAEYLLDEARKINPNLYVIAELFTGSEDTDRIFVQRLGINSLIREAMQAWDPHEMSRLAHRHGGRPIGSLALDCLGEPGFFTDDEHDGARIDGIVAPLSGSLPHAMFFDCTHDNEMPAQKRTMEDSLPNAAIVSMTACATGSTRGYDELYPRHLNVVHEHRQYAVLDDPLHVGLGEAKARLNSLHREIAQYQEVHVHQESEYVTVHRVHPVTREGVLMISHCSFKGATEDAPFENPRLYGTAAVPEFAYRLHSASAESSSTNKADDGILHGLPSVLEELEPPGIYKHTDSSGMYTELVLPRGFGPGSVLVVRTRLVDFKPNLDWKIRTCADEAVSKLDLGALNVALYRCDAEERDTIGDGSYNVPGLGPLPYCGLQGWFTHLKHIIPSNDLGHPLCAHLRQGWWALDYVSGRLRKYSQVYPPLNALADWFDERWTLVKRVPNFMLPRYFALTMYTAYQALLRRALALMPGEIVGRSRFTNQLALTSVQLLGHVSSTGLRPHGLSGLCSMSAGLPHFSTHHMRCWGRDVFIALEGLLLVTSRFDEAREHILA
;
A
#
# COMPACT_ATOMS: atom_id res chain seq x y z
N PHE A 1 -1.80 6.37 -5.63
CA PHE A 1 -2.94 5.95 -6.46
C PHE A 1 -4.24 6.22 -5.70
N ILE A 2 -5.39 6.16 -6.38
CA ILE A 2 -6.73 6.24 -5.79
C ILE A 2 -7.44 4.89 -6.01
N ARG A 3 -8.22 4.42 -5.05
CA ARG A 3 -9.05 3.21 -5.18
C ARG A 3 -10.53 3.59 -5.25
N ILE A 4 -11.24 2.94 -6.17
CA ILE A 4 -12.67 3.14 -6.42
C ILE A 4 -13.35 1.82 -6.11
N PRO A 5 -14.20 1.77 -5.06
CA PRO A 5 -14.96 0.57 -4.77
C PRO A 5 -15.94 0.32 -5.91
N SER A 6 -16.09 -0.95 -6.27
CA SER A 6 -17.06 -1.37 -7.28
C SER A 6 -18.27 -1.97 -6.57
N SER A 7 -19.46 -1.48 -6.88
CA SER A 7 -20.71 -2.04 -6.36
C SER A 7 -21.63 -2.37 -7.51
N LEU A 8 -22.24 -3.57 -7.47
CA LEU A 8 -23.33 -3.90 -8.39
C LEU A 8 -24.45 -2.87 -8.18
N ASN A 9 -24.82 -2.18 -9.27
CA ASN A 9 -25.93 -1.22 -9.36
C ASN A 9 -25.68 0.24 -8.95
N GLN A 10 -24.45 0.66 -8.62
CA GLN A 10 -24.13 2.09 -8.54
C GLN A 10 -23.24 2.52 -9.71
N SER A 11 -23.71 3.52 -10.46
CA SER A 11 -22.90 4.18 -11.47
C SER A 11 -21.95 5.15 -10.77
N CYS A 12 -20.65 4.85 -10.78
CA CYS A 12 -19.62 5.80 -10.35
C CYS A 12 -19.09 6.57 -11.57
N ALA A 13 -18.79 7.86 -11.38
CA ALA A 13 -18.10 8.68 -12.36
C ALA A 13 -16.87 9.32 -11.72
N LEU A 14 -15.78 9.37 -12.46
CA LEU A 14 -14.59 10.11 -12.07
C LEU A 14 -14.66 11.52 -12.64
N ARG A 15 -14.54 12.53 -11.77
CA ARG A 15 -14.47 13.94 -12.17
C ARG A 15 -13.09 14.51 -11.87
N PHE A 16 -12.33 14.79 -12.92
CA PHE A 16 -11.09 15.56 -12.84
C PHE A 16 -11.41 17.05 -12.89
N ARG A 17 -10.81 17.81 -11.98
CA ARG A 17 -10.94 19.27 -11.89
C ARG A 17 -9.57 19.91 -12.01
N VAL A 18 -9.43 20.86 -12.93
CA VAL A 18 -8.24 21.70 -13.07
C VAL A 18 -8.64 23.14 -12.81
N LEU A 19 -7.95 23.79 -11.86
CA LEU A 19 -8.21 25.18 -11.51
C LEU A 19 -7.78 26.10 -12.65
N ILE A 20 -8.65 27.04 -13.03
CA ILE A 20 -8.33 28.08 -14.01
C ILE A 20 -7.17 28.94 -13.47
N GLY A 21 -6.16 29.18 -14.30
CA GLY A 21 -4.95 29.92 -13.93
C GLY A 21 -3.81 29.05 -13.39
N SER A 22 -4.03 27.74 -13.20
CA SER A 22 -2.93 26.81 -13.00
C SER A 22 -2.11 26.64 -14.28
N THR A 23 -0.84 26.25 -14.15
CA THR A 23 0.04 25.93 -15.29
C THR A 23 -0.61 24.92 -16.24
N ALA A 24 -1.33 23.94 -15.70
CA ALA A 24 -1.99 22.88 -16.45
C ALA A 24 -3.33 23.28 -17.10
N SER A 25 -3.82 24.52 -16.95
CA SER A 25 -5.14 24.93 -17.43
C SER A 25 -5.21 25.28 -18.91
N ILE A 26 -4.07 25.47 -19.59
CA ILE A 26 -4.04 25.87 -20.99
C ILE A 26 -4.06 24.62 -21.88
N ASP A 27 -5.11 24.47 -22.69
CA ASP A 27 -5.32 23.33 -23.60
C ASP A 27 -5.18 21.96 -22.90
N ALA A 28 -5.70 21.88 -21.68
CA ALA A 28 -5.63 20.68 -20.85
C ALA A 28 -6.37 19.50 -21.50
N ARG A 29 -5.70 18.34 -21.58
CA ARG A 29 -6.29 17.08 -22.03
C ARG A 29 -5.89 15.96 -21.08
N LEU A 30 -6.89 15.19 -20.67
CA LEU A 30 -6.70 13.96 -19.92
C LEU A 30 -6.33 12.86 -20.89
N HIS A 31 -5.29 12.10 -20.58
CA HIS A 31 -4.97 10.84 -21.25
C HIS A 31 -5.11 9.73 -20.22
N THR A 32 -5.90 8.71 -20.53
CA THR A 32 -6.12 7.56 -19.66
C THR A 32 -6.14 6.27 -20.48
N ASN A 33 -5.58 5.18 -19.95
CA ASN A 33 -5.71 3.86 -20.58
C ASN A 33 -7.01 3.12 -20.19
N TYR A 34 -7.90 3.80 -19.46
CA TYR A 34 -9.29 3.37 -19.33
C TYR A 34 -9.99 3.47 -20.69
N PRO A 35 -10.67 2.42 -21.17
CA PRO A 35 -11.26 2.38 -22.51
C PRO A 35 -12.53 3.26 -22.59
N LEU A 36 -12.32 4.56 -22.79
CA LEU A 36 -13.40 5.57 -22.92
C LEU A 36 -14.33 5.33 -24.11
N ASP A 37 -13.90 4.54 -25.10
CA ASP A 37 -14.67 4.17 -26.29
C ASP A 37 -15.40 2.81 -26.12
N GLY A 38 -15.32 2.20 -24.94
CA GLY A 38 -15.88 0.88 -24.67
C GLY A 38 -15.07 -0.29 -25.25
N SER A 39 -13.92 -0.04 -25.89
CA SER A 39 -13.04 -1.10 -26.42
C SER A 39 -12.42 -1.97 -25.32
N ASP A 40 -11.80 -3.08 -25.69
CA ASP A 40 -11.09 -3.92 -24.72
C ASP A 40 -9.89 -3.19 -24.12
N TYR A 41 -9.60 -3.48 -22.85
CA TYR A 41 -8.47 -2.88 -22.17
C TYR A 41 -7.14 -3.32 -22.79
N GLN A 42 -6.30 -2.33 -23.09
CA GLN A 42 -4.91 -2.52 -23.49
C GLN A 42 -4.06 -1.50 -22.74
N ARG A 43 -3.14 -1.97 -21.90
CA ARG A 43 -2.32 -1.12 -21.01
C ARG A 43 -1.62 0.04 -21.75
N THR A 44 -1.17 -0.20 -22.97
CA THR A 44 -0.42 0.75 -23.81
C THR A 44 -1.30 1.70 -24.62
N LYS A 45 -2.61 1.45 -24.74
CA LYS A 45 -3.54 2.29 -25.50
C LYS A 45 -4.13 3.37 -24.60
N PHE A 46 -3.75 4.63 -24.83
CA PHE A 46 -4.31 5.78 -24.12
C PHE A 46 -5.39 6.48 -24.95
N HIS A 47 -6.48 6.83 -24.28
CA HIS A 47 -7.59 7.60 -24.80
C HIS A 47 -7.50 9.03 -24.28
N SER A 48 -7.73 10.01 -25.16
CA SER A 48 -7.69 11.43 -24.79
C SER A 48 -9.09 12.02 -24.65
N LYS A 49 -9.36 12.73 -23.55
CA LYS A 49 -10.59 13.52 -23.35
C LYS A 49 -10.21 14.96 -23.00
N LYS A 50 -10.82 15.91 -23.70
CA LYS A 50 -10.57 17.35 -23.49
C LYS A 50 -11.29 17.82 -22.23
N PHE A 51 -10.66 18.72 -21.48
CA PHE A 51 -11.35 19.40 -20.40
C PHE A 51 -12.28 20.48 -20.94
N ASN A 52 -13.49 20.52 -20.42
CA ASN A 52 -14.50 21.50 -20.78
C ASN A 52 -14.62 22.56 -19.70
N PHE A 53 -14.93 23.79 -20.12
CA PHE A 53 -15.18 24.89 -19.21
C PHE A 53 -16.51 24.66 -18.50
N ASN A 54 -16.47 24.53 -17.18
CA ASN A 54 -17.68 24.72 -16.38
C ASN A 54 -17.78 26.21 -16.09
N HIS A 55 -18.92 26.85 -16.40
CA HIS A 55 -19.20 28.30 -16.44
C HIS A 55 -18.94 29.10 -15.14
N GLN A 56 -18.10 28.61 -14.23
CA GLN A 56 -17.86 29.11 -12.90
C GLN A 56 -16.34 29.28 -12.70
N THR A 57 -15.56 28.23 -12.37
CA THR A 57 -14.17 28.43 -11.91
C THR A 57 -13.16 27.33 -12.27
N GLU A 58 -13.60 26.28 -12.96
CA GLU A 58 -12.85 25.04 -13.13
C GLU A 58 -13.01 24.47 -14.54
N LEU A 59 -11.96 23.81 -15.00
CA LEU A 59 -11.99 22.92 -16.13
C LEU A 59 -12.35 21.52 -15.64
N ILE A 60 -13.38 20.92 -16.23
CA ILE A 60 -13.90 19.61 -15.83
C ILE A 60 -13.71 18.61 -16.96
N CYS A 61 -13.20 17.43 -16.61
CA CYS A 61 -13.22 16.25 -17.46
C CYS A 61 -13.77 15.08 -16.64
N GLU A 62 -14.82 14.44 -17.13
CA GLU A 62 -15.48 13.35 -16.41
C GLU A 62 -15.90 12.20 -17.31
N PHE A 63 -15.97 11.01 -16.74
CA PHE A 63 -16.41 9.80 -17.43
C PHE A 63 -16.88 8.75 -16.43
N ARG A 64 -17.75 7.86 -16.89
CA ARG A 64 -18.29 6.75 -16.11
C ARG A 64 -17.24 5.65 -15.95
N VAL A 65 -17.20 5.04 -14.76
CA VAL A 65 -16.29 3.93 -14.44
C VAL A 65 -17.10 2.71 -14.04
N GLN A 66 -16.93 1.62 -14.78
CA GLN A 66 -17.66 0.36 -14.54
C GLN A 66 -16.78 -0.89 -14.58
N ARG A 67 -15.65 -0.84 -15.28
CA ARG A 67 -14.77 -1.98 -15.46
C ARG A 67 -13.71 -2.00 -14.35
N PRO A 68 -13.52 -3.12 -13.64
CA PRO A 68 -12.41 -3.29 -12.70
C PRO A 68 -11.06 -3.28 -13.42
N GLY A 69 -10.03 -2.84 -12.73
CA GLY A 69 -8.66 -2.93 -13.24
C GLY A 69 -7.72 -1.81 -12.78
N PRO A 70 -6.42 -1.93 -13.14
CA PRO A 70 -5.41 -0.91 -12.90
C PRO A 70 -5.31 0.07 -14.06
N TYR A 71 -5.82 1.28 -13.87
CA TYR A 71 -5.80 2.32 -14.89
C TYR A 71 -4.77 3.39 -14.58
N GLN A 72 -4.18 3.90 -15.65
CA GLN A 72 -3.17 4.95 -15.67
C GLN A 72 -3.76 6.20 -16.29
N TYR A 73 -3.37 7.36 -15.77
CA TYR A 73 -3.71 8.63 -16.38
C TYR A 73 -2.58 9.66 -16.24
N TYR A 74 -2.55 10.61 -17.17
CA TYR A 74 -1.72 11.81 -17.09
C TYR A 74 -2.41 12.96 -17.83
N LEU A 75 -1.94 14.18 -17.60
CA LEU A 75 -2.43 15.37 -18.29
C LEU A 75 -1.38 15.85 -19.28
N THR A 76 -1.82 16.26 -20.46
CA THR A 76 -1.04 17.12 -21.35
C THR A 76 -1.63 18.52 -21.34
N TYR A 77 -0.76 19.52 -21.34
CA TYR A 77 -1.15 20.92 -21.29
C TYR A 77 -0.08 21.77 -21.96
N LYS A 78 -0.42 23.03 -22.24
CA LYS A 78 0.51 24.02 -22.77
C LYS A 78 1.03 24.92 -21.67
N SER A 79 2.33 25.17 -21.65
CA SER A 79 2.96 26.09 -20.70
C SER A 79 3.81 27.12 -21.44
N ILE A 80 3.96 28.30 -20.83
CA ILE A 80 4.97 29.27 -21.21
C ILE A 80 6.34 28.74 -20.74
N ASP A 81 7.40 29.10 -21.46
CA ASP A 81 8.79 28.70 -21.15
C ASP A 81 9.41 29.71 -20.19
N ASP A 82 9.69 29.32 -18.95
CA ASP A 82 10.24 30.23 -17.92
C ASP A 82 11.73 30.59 -18.18
N ASP A 83 12.41 29.87 -19.09
CA ASP A 83 13.80 30.14 -19.51
C ASP A 83 13.93 31.24 -20.57
N ALA A 84 12.81 31.75 -21.09
CA ALA A 84 12.81 32.92 -21.96
C ALA A 84 12.83 34.18 -21.09
N ASP A 85 14.04 34.65 -20.79
CA ASP A 85 14.43 35.94 -20.18
C ASP A 85 13.21 36.86 -19.94
N ASP A 86 12.80 36.94 -18.67
CA ASP A 86 11.62 37.64 -18.15
C ASP A 86 11.81 39.17 -18.28
N ARG A 87 11.97 39.66 -19.52
CA ARG A 87 11.82 41.08 -19.84
C ARG A 87 10.34 41.37 -19.71
N CYS A 88 9.93 41.60 -18.45
CA CYS A 88 8.64 42.14 -18.11
C CYS A 88 8.29 43.29 -19.04
N ASP A 89 7.01 43.30 -19.40
CA ASP A 89 6.29 44.45 -19.93
C ASP A 89 6.48 45.65 -19.00
N ALA A 90 7.56 46.41 -19.19
CA ALA A 90 7.63 47.77 -18.69
C ALA A 90 6.71 48.60 -19.59
N ILE A 91 5.50 48.88 -19.11
CA ILE A 91 4.73 50.02 -19.62
C ILE A 91 5.57 51.25 -19.29
N ALA A 92 6.39 51.68 -20.23
CA ALA A 92 7.05 52.96 -20.15
C ALA A 92 5.96 54.04 -20.27
N CYS A 93 5.48 54.53 -19.12
CA CYS A 93 4.77 55.79 -19.04
C CYS A 93 5.73 56.96 -19.31
N ALA A 94 6.33 56.99 -20.49
CA ALA A 94 6.91 58.20 -21.05
C ALA A 94 5.86 58.80 -21.98
N ALA A 95 5.49 60.04 -21.68
CA ALA A 95 4.48 60.80 -22.39
C ALA A 95 4.76 60.83 -23.89
N ASP A 96 4.00 60.09 -24.70
CA ASP A 96 3.72 60.46 -26.07
C ASP A 96 2.56 59.65 -26.67
N ARG A 97 1.86 60.32 -27.61
CA ARG A 97 0.60 59.93 -28.22
C ARG A 97 0.77 58.72 -29.15
N ASN A 98 0.63 57.50 -28.62
CA ASN A 98 0.10 56.27 -29.23
C ASN A 98 0.79 55.04 -28.61
N PRO A 99 0.13 54.25 -27.76
CA PRO A 99 0.69 52.98 -27.30
C PRO A 99 0.68 51.98 -28.45
N THR A 100 1.84 51.66 -29.02
CA THR A 100 2.02 50.49 -29.87
C THR A 100 2.12 49.25 -28.98
N VAL A 101 1.06 48.45 -28.94
CA VAL A 101 1.07 47.13 -28.30
C VAL A 101 1.91 46.20 -29.17
N GLU A 102 3.17 45.99 -28.81
CA GLU A 102 3.96 44.89 -29.36
C GLU A 102 3.42 43.58 -28.77
N ARG A 103 2.62 42.84 -29.55
CA ARG A 103 2.23 41.47 -29.20
C ARG A 103 3.45 40.56 -29.31
N ALA A 104 4.16 40.35 -28.20
CA ALA A 104 5.07 39.23 -28.08
C ALA A 104 4.26 37.93 -28.17
N TYR A 105 4.48 37.15 -29.23
CA TYR A 105 3.92 35.80 -29.35
C TYR A 105 4.62 34.90 -28.33
N ARG A 106 4.03 34.75 -27.14
CA ARG A 106 4.52 33.76 -26.16
C ARG A 106 4.43 32.38 -26.80
N THR A 107 5.57 31.72 -26.94
CA THR A 107 5.64 30.39 -27.54
C THR A 107 5.23 29.38 -26.48
N PHE A 108 4.14 28.65 -26.72
CA PHE A 108 3.68 27.60 -25.81
C PHE A 108 4.42 26.29 -26.09
N LYS A 109 4.93 25.64 -25.05
CA LYS A 109 5.46 24.27 -25.12
C LYS A 109 4.45 23.29 -24.58
N ASP A 110 4.33 22.14 -25.25
CA ASP A 110 3.57 21.01 -24.72
C ASP A 110 4.32 20.39 -23.54
N ARG A 111 3.62 20.24 -22.42
CA ARG A 111 4.09 19.64 -21.18
C ARG A 111 3.21 18.45 -20.82
N ARG A 112 3.75 17.53 -20.04
CA ARG A 112 3.09 16.30 -19.59
C ARG A 112 3.33 16.11 -18.09
N THR A 113 2.29 15.77 -17.35
CA THR A 113 2.42 15.41 -15.93
C THR A 113 3.00 14.01 -15.76
N PRO A 114 3.57 13.66 -14.59
CA PRO A 114 3.82 12.27 -14.25
C PRO A 114 2.56 11.41 -14.39
N THR A 115 2.75 10.12 -14.69
CA THR A 115 1.66 9.14 -14.71
C THR A 115 1.18 8.87 -13.29
N ALA A 116 -0.12 8.97 -13.09
CA ALA A 116 -0.81 8.59 -11.88
C ALA A 116 -1.76 7.40 -12.15
N TYR A 117 -2.28 6.79 -11.09
CA TYR A 117 -3.02 5.53 -11.16
C TYR A 117 -4.32 5.63 -10.38
N PHE A 118 -5.37 5.01 -10.93
CA PHE A 118 -6.58 4.67 -10.19
C PHE A 118 -6.92 3.19 -10.37
N LEU A 119 -7.34 2.55 -9.29
CA LEU A 119 -7.73 1.16 -9.25
C LEU A 119 -9.23 1.07 -9.09
N VAL A 120 -9.88 0.22 -9.88
CA VAL A 120 -11.29 -0.11 -9.75
C VAL A 120 -11.37 -1.54 -9.24
N ASP A 121 -11.98 -1.74 -8.07
CA ASP A 121 -12.04 -3.05 -7.42
C ASP A 121 -12.96 -4.03 -8.18
N PRO A 122 -12.74 -5.35 -8.07
CA PRO A 122 -13.60 -6.35 -8.67
C PRO A 122 -14.96 -6.42 -7.98
N GLN A 123 -15.97 -6.86 -8.74
CA GLN A 123 -17.30 -7.13 -8.20
C GLN A 123 -17.40 -8.59 -7.79
N LEU A 124 -17.11 -8.87 -6.51
CA LEU A 124 -17.30 -10.20 -5.95
C LEU A 124 -18.77 -10.43 -5.61
N THR A 125 -19.28 -11.63 -5.90
CA THR A 125 -20.65 -12.01 -5.57
C THR A 125 -20.72 -13.40 -4.97
N LEU A 126 -21.57 -13.57 -3.96
CA LEU A 126 -21.92 -14.87 -3.37
C LEU A 126 -23.37 -15.15 -3.70
N SER A 127 -23.63 -16.13 -4.57
CA SER A 127 -24.98 -16.46 -5.04
C SER A 127 -25.76 -15.24 -5.57
N GLY A 128 -25.08 -14.33 -6.26
CA GLY A 128 -25.67 -13.10 -6.82
C GLY A 128 -25.77 -11.91 -5.86
N GLN A 129 -25.43 -12.08 -4.57
CA GLN A 129 -25.34 -10.98 -3.62
C GLN A 129 -23.94 -10.36 -3.63
N PRO A 130 -23.79 -9.01 -3.63
CA PRO A 130 -22.48 -8.37 -3.56
C PRO A 130 -21.72 -8.74 -2.28
N LEU A 131 -20.44 -9.10 -2.43
CA LEU A 131 -19.51 -9.31 -1.34
C LEU A 131 -18.50 -8.15 -1.31
N PRO A 132 -18.55 -7.25 -0.31
CA PRO A 132 -17.51 -6.25 -0.12
C PRO A 132 -16.14 -6.92 0.10
N LEU A 133 -15.05 -6.29 -0.34
CA LEU A 133 -13.70 -6.82 -0.13
C LEU A 133 -13.39 -7.03 1.37
N ASP A 134 -13.78 -6.08 2.21
CA ASP A 134 -13.65 -6.16 3.68
C ASP A 134 -14.51 -7.26 4.31
N GLY A 135 -15.41 -7.91 3.54
CA GLY A 135 -16.23 -9.04 4.00
C GLY A 135 -15.68 -10.40 3.59
N VAL A 136 -14.53 -10.45 2.90
CA VAL A 136 -13.87 -11.70 2.52
C VAL A 136 -13.31 -12.38 3.78
N VAL A 137 -13.65 -13.66 3.94
CA VAL A 137 -13.15 -14.53 5.00
C VAL A 137 -12.61 -15.80 4.36
N LEU A 138 -11.29 -15.89 4.29
CA LEU A 138 -10.57 -16.83 3.44
C LEU A 138 -9.93 -17.96 4.25
N GLN A 139 -10.06 -19.21 3.80
CA GLN A 139 -9.31 -20.34 4.35
C GLN A 139 -8.30 -20.88 3.34
N SER A 140 -7.03 -20.97 3.72
CA SER A 140 -5.98 -21.61 2.93
C SER A 140 -5.96 -23.11 3.20
N MET A 141 -5.87 -23.91 2.14
CA MET A 141 -5.77 -25.37 2.23
C MET A 141 -4.87 -25.95 1.14
N SER A 142 -4.18 -27.03 1.48
CA SER A 142 -3.34 -27.76 0.53
C SER A 142 -4.11 -28.90 -0.15
N PRO A 143 -4.27 -28.90 -1.48
CA PRO A 143 -4.82 -30.02 -2.23
C PRO A 143 -4.14 -31.36 -1.93
N LYS A 144 -2.83 -31.34 -1.68
CA LYS A 144 -2.00 -32.50 -1.30
C LYS A 144 -2.55 -33.25 -0.08
N TRP A 145 -3.15 -32.54 0.88
CA TRP A 145 -3.62 -33.10 2.15
C TRP A 145 -5.14 -33.24 2.22
N LEU A 146 -5.89 -32.76 1.22
CA LEU A 146 -7.35 -32.88 1.17
C LEU A 146 -7.85 -34.27 0.77
N GLY A 147 -6.98 -35.11 0.20
CA GLY A 147 -7.37 -36.37 -0.42
C GLY A 147 -7.94 -36.18 -1.82
N LEU A 148 -8.67 -37.18 -2.31
CA LEU A 148 -9.18 -37.20 -3.68
C LEU A 148 -10.20 -36.09 -3.91
N MET A 149 -10.21 -35.49 -5.10
CA MET A 149 -11.08 -34.35 -5.42
C MET A 149 -12.57 -34.66 -5.20
N LYS A 150 -13.01 -35.90 -5.44
CA LYS A 150 -14.40 -36.33 -5.19
C LYS A 150 -14.82 -36.30 -3.71
N GLU A 151 -13.86 -36.27 -2.78
CA GLU A 151 -14.09 -36.24 -1.33
C GLU A 151 -14.06 -34.81 -0.77
N TRP A 152 -13.58 -33.84 -1.56
CA TRP A 152 -13.51 -32.43 -1.17
C TRP A 152 -14.85 -31.81 -0.76
N PRO A 153 -16.03 -32.16 -1.34
CA PRO A 153 -17.29 -31.53 -0.96
C PRO A 153 -17.60 -31.60 0.54
N VAL A 154 -17.19 -32.66 1.25
CA VAL A 154 -17.39 -32.79 2.70
C VAL A 154 -16.53 -31.78 3.47
N GLN A 155 -15.27 -31.64 3.08
CA GLN A 155 -14.34 -30.68 3.67
C GLN A 155 -14.78 -29.23 3.37
N LEU A 156 -15.20 -28.95 2.14
CA LEU A 156 -15.72 -27.64 1.73
C LEU A 156 -17.02 -27.28 2.47
N ALA A 157 -17.90 -28.27 2.70
CA ALA A 157 -19.07 -28.08 3.54
C ALA A 157 -18.68 -27.73 4.98
N ALA A 158 -17.61 -28.33 5.51
CA ALA A 158 -17.11 -28.02 6.85
C ALA A 158 -16.59 -26.58 6.94
N SER A 159 -15.77 -26.14 5.99
CA SER A 159 -15.30 -24.74 5.91
C SER A 159 -16.47 -23.75 5.80
N SER A 160 -17.47 -24.07 4.98
CA SER A 160 -18.68 -23.24 4.83
C SER A 160 -19.49 -23.15 6.13
N LYS A 161 -19.63 -24.26 6.89
CA LYS A 161 -20.27 -24.26 8.23
C LYS A 161 -19.53 -23.38 9.23
N MET A 162 -18.20 -23.29 9.13
CA MET A 162 -17.38 -22.36 9.93
C MET A 162 -17.41 -20.92 9.43
N GLY A 163 -18.25 -20.59 8.44
CA GLY A 163 -18.48 -19.22 7.99
C GLY A 163 -17.47 -18.68 6.98
N TYR A 164 -16.52 -19.48 6.50
CA TYR A 164 -15.63 -19.09 5.41
C TYR A 164 -16.42 -18.89 4.11
N ASN A 165 -16.03 -17.88 3.32
CA ASN A 165 -16.68 -17.55 2.05
C ASN A 165 -15.73 -17.56 0.85
N MET A 166 -14.45 -17.85 1.09
CA MET A 166 -13.44 -18.00 0.06
C MET A 166 -12.42 -19.06 0.46
N ILE A 167 -12.05 -19.92 -0.47
CA ILE A 167 -10.98 -20.91 -0.30
C ILE A 167 -9.78 -20.47 -1.14
N HIS A 168 -8.62 -20.42 -0.50
CA HIS A 168 -7.34 -20.32 -1.16
C HIS A 168 -6.72 -21.71 -1.28
N PHE A 169 -6.54 -22.17 -2.51
CA PHE A 169 -5.84 -23.41 -2.80
C PHE A 169 -4.36 -23.11 -3.07
N ILE A 170 -3.51 -23.71 -2.23
CA ILE A 170 -2.10 -23.93 -2.54
C ILE A 170 -2.02 -24.70 -3.89
N PRO A 171 -0.95 -24.57 -4.70
CA PRO A 171 -0.96 -25.09 -6.06
C PRO A 171 -1.33 -26.57 -6.16
N MET A 172 -2.13 -26.88 -7.18
CA MET A 172 -2.70 -28.22 -7.46
C MET A 172 -2.11 -28.87 -8.71
N GLN A 173 -1.14 -28.19 -9.33
CA GLN A 173 -0.41 -28.66 -10.48
C GLN A 173 0.47 -29.86 -10.11
N GLN A 174 0.94 -30.59 -11.12
CA GLN A 174 1.82 -31.73 -10.92
C GLN A 174 3.09 -31.28 -10.21
N ARG A 175 3.40 -31.91 -9.06
CA ARG A 175 4.51 -31.54 -8.20
C ARG A 175 5.83 -32.19 -8.64
N GLY A 176 6.93 -31.52 -8.34
CA GLY A 176 8.31 -31.92 -8.63
C GLY A 176 8.85 -33.00 -7.71
N GLY A 177 10.15 -33.29 -7.86
CA GLY A 177 10.86 -34.35 -7.13
C GLY A 177 10.88 -34.16 -5.60
N SER A 178 10.80 -32.91 -5.11
CA SER A 178 10.70 -32.62 -3.68
C SER A 178 9.31 -32.91 -3.10
N ASN A 179 8.28 -33.05 -3.95
CA ASN A 179 6.87 -33.11 -3.56
C ASN A 179 6.37 -31.84 -2.82
N SER A 180 7.11 -30.73 -2.95
CA SER A 180 6.65 -29.39 -2.58
C SER A 180 5.52 -28.96 -3.53
N PRO A 181 4.44 -28.34 -3.03
CA PRO A 181 3.40 -27.80 -3.90
C PRO A 181 3.85 -26.56 -4.68
N TYR A 182 4.92 -25.88 -4.26
CA TYR A 182 5.46 -24.71 -4.99
C TYR A 182 6.51 -25.11 -6.05
N SER A 183 7.09 -26.29 -5.94
CA SER A 183 7.99 -26.88 -6.95
C SER A 183 7.16 -27.58 -8.03
N LEU A 184 6.67 -26.83 -9.02
CA LEU A 184 5.77 -27.35 -10.06
C LEU A 184 6.54 -28.08 -11.16
N TYR A 185 6.29 -29.39 -11.33
CA TYR A 185 6.85 -30.19 -12.43
C TYR A 185 6.26 -29.77 -13.77
N ASP A 186 4.93 -29.60 -13.84
CA ASP A 186 4.24 -29.08 -15.01
C ASP A 186 3.10 -28.15 -14.57
N GLN A 187 3.23 -26.87 -14.86
CA GLN A 187 2.26 -25.82 -14.54
C GLN A 187 0.91 -26.03 -15.26
N LEU A 188 0.92 -26.74 -16.39
CA LEU A 188 -0.22 -26.90 -17.26
C LEU A 188 -1.06 -28.15 -16.93
N GLU A 189 -0.59 -29.01 -16.05
CA GLU A 189 -1.26 -30.26 -15.70
C GLU A 189 -1.55 -30.34 -14.19
N LEU A 190 -2.80 -30.68 -13.84
CA LEU A 190 -3.18 -30.99 -12.46
C LEU A 190 -2.58 -32.31 -11.99
N SER A 191 -2.23 -32.40 -10.71
CA SER A 191 -1.55 -33.59 -10.21
C SER A 191 -2.43 -34.84 -10.28
N ASP A 192 -1.82 -35.97 -10.65
CA ASP A 192 -2.54 -37.25 -10.78
C ASP A 192 -3.11 -37.77 -9.46
N ASP A 193 -2.50 -37.41 -8.33
CA ASP A 193 -2.91 -37.87 -6.99
C ASP A 193 -4.21 -37.23 -6.48
N LEU A 194 -4.73 -36.24 -7.20
CA LEU A 194 -6.05 -35.65 -6.93
C LEU A 194 -7.19 -36.53 -7.45
N PHE A 195 -6.90 -37.57 -8.24
CA PHE A 195 -7.87 -38.41 -8.93
C PHE A 195 -7.66 -39.89 -8.63
N GLU A 196 -8.70 -40.70 -8.77
CA GLU A 196 -8.64 -42.15 -8.49
C GLU A 196 -7.70 -42.91 -9.42
N LYS A 197 -7.47 -42.35 -10.62
CA LYS A 197 -6.62 -42.89 -11.66
C LYS A 197 -6.06 -41.73 -12.48
N PRO A 198 -4.94 -41.91 -13.18
CA PRO A 198 -4.44 -40.91 -14.13
C PRO A 198 -5.50 -40.62 -15.21
N LEU A 199 -5.81 -39.33 -15.38
CA LEU A 199 -6.79 -38.83 -16.35
C LEU A 199 -6.09 -37.95 -17.39
N LYS A 200 -6.75 -37.74 -18.54
CA LYS A 200 -6.26 -36.77 -19.52
C LYS A 200 -6.43 -35.35 -18.96
N ARG A 201 -5.49 -34.45 -19.27
CA ARG A 201 -5.52 -33.03 -18.88
C ARG A 201 -6.91 -32.37 -19.03
N THR A 202 -7.54 -32.50 -20.19
CA THR A 202 -8.87 -31.89 -20.45
C THR A 202 -9.97 -32.41 -19.53
N GLU A 203 -9.88 -33.67 -19.10
CA GLU A 203 -10.81 -34.26 -18.14
C GLU A 203 -10.53 -33.71 -16.74
N LYS A 204 -9.25 -33.65 -16.33
CA LYS A 204 -8.84 -33.04 -15.04
C LYS A 204 -9.34 -31.60 -14.92
N ASP A 205 -9.12 -30.77 -15.94
CA ASP A 205 -9.57 -29.37 -15.99
C ASP A 205 -11.10 -29.26 -15.89
N SER A 206 -11.83 -30.16 -16.54
CA SER A 206 -13.30 -30.19 -16.48
C SER A 206 -13.81 -30.54 -15.08
N ARG A 207 -13.18 -31.52 -14.41
CA ARG A 207 -13.51 -31.92 -13.03
C ARG A 207 -13.26 -30.80 -12.03
N LEU A 208 -12.12 -30.10 -12.16
CA LEU A 208 -11.83 -28.93 -11.32
C LEU A 208 -12.89 -27.85 -11.51
N ARG A 209 -13.30 -27.58 -12.75
CA ARG A 209 -14.37 -26.62 -13.05
C ARG A 209 -15.70 -27.01 -12.43
N GLU A 210 -16.09 -28.27 -12.55
CA GLU A 210 -17.30 -28.80 -11.90
C GLU A 210 -17.24 -28.63 -10.38
N MET A 211 -16.11 -28.97 -9.75
CA MET A 211 -15.89 -28.82 -8.32
C MET A 211 -16.00 -27.37 -7.85
N LEU A 212 -15.37 -26.41 -8.53
CA LEU A 212 -15.46 -24.99 -8.14
C LEU A 212 -16.85 -24.39 -8.38
N LEU A 213 -17.56 -24.84 -9.43
CA LEU A 213 -18.96 -24.46 -9.63
C LEU A 213 -19.85 -25.01 -8.52
N GLU A 214 -19.65 -26.28 -8.13
CA GLU A 214 -20.35 -26.89 -7.01
C GLU A 214 -20.08 -26.12 -5.70
N MET A 215 -18.81 -25.79 -5.44
CA MET A 215 -18.39 -25.00 -4.29
C MET A 215 -19.11 -23.65 -4.22
N ASN A 216 -19.19 -22.92 -5.34
CA ASN A 216 -19.89 -21.64 -5.39
C ASN A 216 -21.40 -21.80 -5.18
N HIS A 217 -22.04 -22.75 -5.87
CA HIS A 217 -23.50 -22.90 -5.84
C HIS A 217 -24.03 -23.56 -4.56
N ARG A 218 -23.37 -24.62 -4.05
CA ARG A 218 -23.81 -25.37 -2.87
C ARG A 218 -23.32 -24.76 -1.56
N HIS A 219 -22.07 -24.31 -1.53
CA HIS A 219 -21.42 -23.87 -0.29
C HIS A 219 -21.27 -22.35 -0.18
N ARG A 220 -21.65 -21.59 -1.23
CA ARG A 220 -21.52 -20.12 -1.27
C ARG A 220 -20.09 -19.65 -0.99
N MET A 221 -19.12 -20.34 -1.58
CA MET A 221 -17.70 -20.01 -1.45
C MET A 221 -17.04 -19.71 -2.80
N LEU A 222 -16.17 -18.72 -2.81
CA LEU A 222 -15.31 -18.40 -3.94
C LEU A 222 -14.00 -19.18 -3.87
N GLY A 223 -13.31 -19.29 -5.00
CA GLY A 223 -12.03 -19.97 -5.09
C GLY A 223 -10.93 -19.05 -5.58
N VAL A 224 -9.79 -19.08 -4.92
CA VAL A 224 -8.52 -18.46 -5.30
C VAL A 224 -7.45 -19.54 -5.37
N THR A 225 -6.52 -19.43 -6.32
CA THR A 225 -5.36 -20.33 -6.41
C THR A 225 -4.07 -19.54 -6.28
N ASP A 226 -3.05 -20.16 -5.71
CA ASP A 226 -1.68 -19.66 -5.82
C ASP A 226 -1.19 -19.72 -7.28
N MET A 227 -0.46 -18.68 -7.66
CA MET A 227 0.22 -18.55 -8.95
C MET A 227 1.73 -18.47 -8.74
N VAL A 228 2.45 -19.44 -9.28
CA VAL A 228 3.93 -19.51 -9.20
C VAL A 228 4.53 -19.16 -10.56
N TRP A 229 5.08 -17.95 -10.67
CA TRP A 229 5.69 -17.45 -11.92
C TRP A 229 7.21 -17.32 -11.84
N ASN A 230 7.80 -17.30 -10.66
CA ASN A 230 9.23 -17.03 -10.47
C ASN A 230 10.12 -18.27 -10.64
N HIS A 231 9.57 -19.49 -10.52
CA HIS A 231 10.33 -20.74 -10.59
C HIS A 231 9.51 -21.95 -11.10
N THR A 232 10.19 -23.04 -11.41
CA THR A 232 9.64 -24.37 -11.75
C THR A 232 10.42 -25.46 -11.01
N ALA A 233 9.90 -26.68 -10.95
CA ALA A 233 10.65 -27.80 -10.36
C ALA A 233 11.95 -28.10 -11.10
N TYR A 234 13.00 -28.44 -10.35
CA TYR A 234 14.31 -28.78 -10.91
C TYR A 234 14.27 -29.96 -11.90
N ASN A 235 13.29 -30.84 -11.78
CA ASN A 235 13.13 -32.03 -12.60
C ASN A 235 12.02 -31.90 -13.68
N SER A 236 11.53 -30.69 -13.96
CA SER A 236 10.57 -30.46 -15.04
C SER A 236 11.12 -30.93 -16.39
N LYS A 237 10.45 -31.88 -17.05
CA LYS A 237 10.94 -32.49 -18.30
C LYS A 237 11.16 -31.47 -19.42
N TRP A 238 10.32 -30.45 -19.49
CA TRP A 238 10.44 -29.41 -20.53
C TRP A 238 11.72 -28.57 -20.39
N LEU A 239 12.39 -28.56 -19.23
CA LEU A 239 13.69 -27.89 -19.08
C LEU A 239 14.79 -28.56 -19.91
N CYS A 240 14.67 -29.86 -20.20
CA CYS A 240 15.59 -30.56 -21.08
C CYS A 240 15.48 -30.08 -22.53
N ASP A 241 14.27 -29.67 -22.94
CA ASP A 241 13.96 -29.16 -24.29
C ASP A 241 14.18 -27.64 -24.39
N HIS A 242 13.92 -26.92 -23.29
CA HIS A 242 13.97 -25.47 -23.21
C HIS A 242 14.88 -24.97 -22.07
N PRO A 243 16.17 -25.33 -22.05
CA PRO A 243 17.10 -24.89 -21.01
C PRO A 243 17.35 -23.37 -21.03
N GLU A 244 17.03 -22.68 -22.13
CA GLU A 244 17.03 -21.22 -22.21
C GLU A 244 16.00 -20.55 -21.28
N ALA A 245 15.00 -21.29 -20.80
CA ALA A 245 14.01 -20.82 -19.83
C ALA A 245 14.59 -20.57 -18.44
N GLY A 246 15.77 -21.10 -18.12
CA GLY A 246 16.49 -20.81 -16.88
C GLY A 246 17.61 -19.77 -17.08
N PHE A 247 18.16 -19.28 -15.97
CA PHE A 247 19.44 -18.54 -16.00
C PHE A 247 20.58 -19.56 -16.14
N ASN A 248 21.28 -19.57 -17.27
CA ASN A 248 22.33 -20.55 -17.59
C ASN A 248 23.66 -19.88 -17.97
N LEU A 249 24.71 -20.65 -18.22
CA LEU A 249 26.07 -20.12 -18.40
C LEU A 249 26.29 -19.46 -19.78
N GLU A 250 25.34 -19.61 -20.71
CA GLU A 250 25.37 -18.95 -22.01
C GLU A 250 24.59 -17.63 -21.99
N ASN A 251 23.34 -17.64 -21.52
CA ASN A 251 22.48 -16.45 -21.45
C ASN A 251 22.82 -15.52 -20.27
N SER A 252 23.45 -16.06 -19.23
CA SER A 252 23.82 -15.38 -17.99
C SER A 252 25.27 -15.69 -17.63
N PRO A 253 26.23 -15.33 -18.50
CA PRO A 253 27.60 -15.83 -18.40
C PRO A 253 28.30 -15.37 -17.12
N HIS A 254 27.90 -14.23 -16.52
CA HIS A 254 28.41 -13.75 -15.23
C HIS A 254 28.24 -14.76 -14.07
N LEU A 255 27.36 -15.75 -14.21
CA LEU A 255 27.15 -16.81 -13.22
C LEU A 255 28.21 -17.92 -13.27
N ARG A 256 29.11 -17.95 -14.26
CA ARG A 256 30.11 -19.02 -14.43
C ARG A 256 30.99 -19.21 -13.20
N SER A 257 31.53 -18.12 -12.67
CA SER A 257 32.35 -18.16 -11.44
C SER A 257 31.59 -18.75 -10.24
N ALA A 258 30.30 -18.45 -10.12
CA ALA A 258 29.44 -18.99 -9.08
C ALA A 258 29.15 -20.49 -9.28
N PHE A 259 28.93 -20.91 -10.53
CA PHE A 259 28.71 -22.31 -10.87
C PHE A 259 29.95 -23.16 -10.59
N GLU A 260 31.15 -22.70 -10.99
CA GLU A 260 32.39 -23.43 -10.72
C GLU A 260 32.63 -23.59 -9.21
N LEU A 261 32.29 -22.56 -8.41
CA LEU A 261 32.31 -22.65 -6.95
C LEU A 261 31.28 -23.65 -6.39
N ASP A 262 30.04 -23.61 -6.90
CA ASP A 262 28.97 -24.51 -6.45
C ASP A 262 29.27 -25.98 -6.78
N GLU A 263 29.79 -26.24 -7.98
CA GLU A 263 30.18 -27.57 -8.41
C GLU A 263 31.34 -28.12 -7.56
N ALA A 264 32.33 -27.28 -7.24
CA ALA A 264 33.45 -27.67 -6.39
C ALA A 264 33.00 -27.95 -4.94
N LEU A 265 32.06 -27.17 -4.38
CA LEU A 265 31.48 -27.42 -3.06
C LEU A 265 30.63 -28.70 -3.02
N SER A 266 29.91 -28.99 -4.10
CA SER A 266 29.19 -30.25 -4.29
C SER A 266 30.15 -31.45 -4.35
N LYS A 267 31.25 -31.34 -5.11
CA LYS A 267 32.32 -32.35 -5.15
C LYS A 267 33.00 -32.53 -3.80
N PHE A 268 33.27 -31.45 -3.08
CA PHE A 268 33.85 -31.47 -1.73
C PHE A 268 32.95 -32.23 -0.75
N SER A 269 31.63 -31.98 -0.79
CA SER A 269 30.65 -32.68 0.06
C SER A 269 30.68 -34.20 -0.12
N ARG A 270 30.91 -34.69 -1.35
CA ARG A 270 30.99 -36.14 -1.65
C ARG A 270 32.26 -36.79 -1.09
N HIS A 271 33.40 -36.12 -1.25
CA HIS A 271 34.73 -36.68 -0.97
C HIS A 271 35.27 -36.29 0.41
N LEU A 272 34.41 -35.81 1.31
CA LEU A 272 34.80 -35.28 2.61
C LEU A 272 35.62 -36.29 3.45
N SER A 273 35.20 -37.56 3.42
CA SER A 273 35.91 -38.66 4.10
C SER A 273 37.27 -38.97 3.48
N ASP A 274 37.42 -38.83 2.16
CA ASP A 274 38.69 -39.05 1.46
C ASP A 274 39.72 -37.96 1.82
N LEU A 275 39.24 -36.81 2.27
CA LEU A 275 40.04 -35.67 2.73
C LEU A 275 40.35 -35.73 4.23
N GLY A 276 39.89 -36.77 4.94
CA GLY A 276 40.10 -36.94 6.38
C GLY A 276 39.24 -36.02 7.26
N LEU A 277 38.13 -35.49 6.73
CA LEU A 277 37.19 -34.64 7.46
C LEU A 277 35.96 -35.45 7.90
N ASP A 278 35.41 -35.12 9.08
CA ASP A 278 34.19 -35.76 9.60
C ASP A 278 32.95 -35.29 8.81
N ARG A 279 32.05 -36.22 8.54
CA ARG A 279 30.75 -35.94 7.93
C ARG A 279 29.74 -35.42 8.95
N MET A 280 29.95 -35.64 10.24
CA MET A 280 29.06 -35.18 11.30
C MET A 280 29.57 -33.87 11.89
N VAL A 281 28.69 -32.87 11.94
CA VAL A 281 28.98 -31.56 12.57
C VAL A 281 28.23 -31.51 13.90
N GLN A 282 28.96 -31.42 15.01
CA GLN A 282 28.38 -31.43 16.35
C GLN A 282 28.74 -30.18 17.16
N SER A 283 29.74 -29.42 16.72
CA SER A 283 30.27 -28.26 17.41
C SER A 283 30.63 -27.13 16.44
N VAL A 284 30.93 -25.95 16.98
CA VAL A 284 31.41 -24.81 16.17
C VAL A 284 32.83 -25.09 15.67
N GLU A 285 33.64 -25.80 16.46
CA GLU A 285 34.99 -26.24 16.11
C GLU A 285 35.00 -27.16 14.88
N ASP A 286 33.99 -28.03 14.73
CA ASP A 286 33.83 -28.86 13.53
C ASP A 286 33.53 -27.99 12.30
N VAL A 287 32.74 -26.93 12.46
CA VAL A 287 32.48 -25.96 11.38
C VAL A 287 33.78 -25.27 10.98
N ASP A 288 34.60 -24.83 11.93
CA ASP A 288 35.87 -24.17 11.64
C ASP A 288 36.82 -25.10 10.85
N GLN A 289 36.92 -26.39 11.22
CA GLN A 289 37.70 -27.38 10.47
C GLN A 289 37.16 -27.58 9.04
N LEU A 290 35.84 -27.61 8.87
CA LEU A 290 35.23 -27.68 7.53
C LEU A 290 35.56 -26.44 6.70
N MET A 291 35.55 -25.25 7.30
CA MET A 291 35.88 -24.00 6.62
C MET A 291 37.37 -23.94 6.21
N GLU A 292 38.28 -24.45 7.04
CA GLU A 292 39.69 -24.63 6.67
C GLU A 292 39.82 -25.62 5.49
N GLY A 293 39.05 -26.71 5.50
CA GLY A 293 38.96 -27.65 4.40
C GLY A 293 38.46 -27.02 3.10
N ILE A 294 37.42 -26.19 3.17
CA ILE A 294 36.88 -25.44 2.03
C ILE A 294 37.93 -24.48 1.47
N ASP A 295 38.64 -23.73 2.32
CA ASP A 295 39.68 -22.81 1.84
C ASP A 295 40.77 -23.56 1.04
N LYS A 296 41.30 -24.64 1.62
CA LYS A 296 42.40 -25.43 1.05
C LYS A 296 41.99 -26.24 -0.19
N HIS A 297 40.82 -26.86 -0.17
CA HIS A 297 40.42 -27.83 -1.20
C HIS A 297 39.43 -27.27 -2.24
N VAL A 298 38.83 -26.11 -1.99
CA VAL A 298 37.86 -25.49 -2.90
C VAL A 298 38.31 -24.10 -3.34
N ILE A 299 38.47 -23.14 -2.41
CA ILE A 299 38.71 -21.73 -2.76
C ILE A 299 40.08 -21.52 -3.43
N GLN A 300 41.16 -21.99 -2.79
CA GLN A 300 42.51 -21.82 -3.34
C GLN A 300 42.71 -22.52 -4.70
N PRO A 301 42.29 -23.79 -4.91
CA PRO A 301 42.48 -24.47 -6.19
C PRO A 301 41.63 -23.89 -7.33
N LEU A 302 40.43 -23.36 -7.02
CA LEU A 302 39.57 -22.74 -8.03
C LEU A 302 40.16 -21.47 -8.63
N ARG A 303 41.06 -20.78 -7.93
CA ARG A 303 41.67 -19.52 -8.40
C ARG A 303 40.62 -18.53 -8.92
N LEU A 304 39.59 -18.26 -8.12
CA LEU A 304 38.46 -17.40 -8.53
C LEU A 304 38.90 -15.97 -8.92
N TRP A 305 40.01 -15.47 -8.37
CA TRP A 305 40.64 -14.20 -8.75
C TRP A 305 40.93 -14.07 -10.25
N GLU A 306 41.09 -15.17 -11.00
CA GLU A 306 41.26 -15.14 -12.45
C GLU A 306 40.07 -14.51 -13.18
N PHE A 307 38.85 -14.55 -12.62
CA PHE A 307 37.68 -13.85 -13.18
C PHE A 307 37.71 -12.31 -12.95
N TYR A 308 38.56 -11.85 -12.02
CA TYR A 308 38.63 -10.46 -11.58
C TYR A 308 39.83 -9.70 -12.16
N VAL A 309 40.90 -10.39 -12.53
CA VAL A 309 42.16 -9.71 -12.88
C VAL A 309 42.50 -9.82 -14.35
N ILE A 310 43.36 -8.92 -14.80
CA ILE A 310 44.01 -8.99 -16.10
C ILE A 310 45.16 -10.00 -15.99
N ASP A 311 45.30 -10.90 -16.97
CA ASP A 311 46.50 -11.73 -17.11
C ASP A 311 47.68 -10.83 -17.52
N VAL A 312 48.50 -10.47 -16.54
CA VAL A 312 49.62 -9.54 -16.71
C VAL A 312 50.63 -10.08 -17.74
N GLU A 313 50.94 -11.38 -17.70
CA GLU A 313 51.94 -11.97 -18.59
C GLU A 313 51.43 -12.10 -20.03
N ALA A 314 50.17 -12.52 -20.21
CA ALA A 314 49.55 -12.55 -21.53
C ALA A 314 49.39 -11.14 -22.12
N ALA A 315 49.02 -10.16 -21.29
CA ALA A 315 48.88 -8.76 -21.70
C ALA A 315 50.22 -8.16 -22.17
N ILE A 316 51.31 -8.38 -21.40
CA ILE A 316 52.65 -7.93 -21.80
C ILE A 316 53.06 -8.57 -23.12
N LYS A 317 52.86 -9.89 -23.29
CA LYS A 317 53.19 -10.59 -24.54
C LYS A 317 52.38 -10.07 -25.73
N ALA A 318 51.10 -9.74 -25.53
CA ALA A 318 50.26 -9.17 -26.56
C ALA A 318 50.75 -7.78 -26.98
N VAL A 319 51.12 -6.92 -26.01
CA VAL A 319 51.67 -5.59 -26.26
C VAL A 319 53.05 -5.65 -26.92
N ASP A 320 53.91 -6.57 -26.49
CA ASP A 320 55.24 -6.79 -27.08
C ASP A 320 55.15 -7.12 -28.58
N LYS A 321 54.18 -7.96 -28.95
CA LYS A 321 53.88 -8.32 -30.35
C LYS A 321 53.24 -7.17 -31.13
N ALA A 322 52.36 -6.39 -30.50
CA ALA A 322 51.70 -5.24 -31.12
C ALA A 322 52.63 -4.02 -31.25
N TRP A 323 53.75 -4.00 -30.52
CA TRP A 323 54.66 -2.87 -30.42
C TRP A 323 55.13 -2.36 -31.78
N ASP A 324 55.52 -3.25 -32.69
CA ASP A 324 56.11 -2.89 -33.99
C ASP A 324 55.05 -2.52 -35.05
N ALA A 325 53.79 -2.93 -34.83
CA ALA A 325 52.66 -2.63 -35.71
C ALA A 325 51.92 -1.33 -35.34
N ALA A 326 52.15 -0.80 -34.14
CA ALA A 326 51.48 0.40 -33.64
C ALA A 326 52.17 1.69 -34.16
N GLY A 327 51.47 2.44 -35.03
CA GLY A 327 51.89 3.78 -35.46
C GLY A 327 51.67 4.81 -34.35
N ALA A 328 52.68 5.65 -34.07
CA ALA A 328 52.63 6.68 -33.02
C ALA A 328 51.65 7.84 -33.29
N GLU A 329 50.96 7.84 -34.44
CA GLU A 329 50.17 8.98 -34.93
C GLU A 329 48.68 8.95 -34.56
N GLN A 330 48.19 7.87 -33.94
CA GLN A 330 46.77 7.77 -33.56
C GLN A 330 46.57 7.98 -32.05
N ILE A 331 46.16 9.23 -31.73
CA ILE A 331 45.56 9.71 -30.49
C ILE A 331 46.56 10.00 -29.36
N ILE A 332 47.02 11.26 -29.32
CA ILE A 332 47.44 11.93 -28.08
C ILE A 332 46.33 12.92 -27.74
N ASP A 333 45.41 12.52 -26.87
CA ASP A 333 44.60 13.50 -26.15
C ASP A 333 45.59 14.32 -25.30
N SER A 334 45.61 15.64 -25.49
CA SER A 334 46.49 16.57 -24.79
C SER A 334 46.34 16.51 -23.26
N LYS A 335 45.29 15.83 -22.77
CA LYS A 335 45.03 15.52 -21.36
C LYS A 335 46.06 14.61 -20.69
N LEU A 336 46.61 13.58 -21.35
CA LEU A 336 47.46 12.57 -20.66
C LEU A 336 48.72 13.18 -20.03
N LYS A 337 49.29 14.21 -20.68
CA LYS A 337 50.46 14.95 -20.17
C LYS A 337 50.13 15.90 -19.01
N GLN A 338 48.85 16.23 -18.80
CA GLN A 338 48.37 17.16 -17.77
C GLN A 338 47.85 16.46 -16.50
N LEU A 339 47.57 15.16 -16.57
CA LEU A 339 47.10 14.37 -15.42
C LEU A 339 48.28 13.91 -14.56
N ASP A 340 48.20 14.04 -13.24
CA ASP A 340 49.18 13.50 -12.28
C ASP A 340 48.58 12.42 -11.37
N GLY A 341 49.45 11.64 -10.71
CA GLY A 341 49.07 10.65 -9.69
C GLY A 341 47.91 9.72 -10.07
N ASP A 342 46.91 9.66 -9.19
CA ASP A 342 45.73 8.79 -9.30
C ASP A 342 44.82 9.13 -10.49
N GLN A 343 44.76 10.41 -10.89
CA GLN A 343 43.95 10.84 -12.04
C GLN A 343 44.46 10.25 -13.35
N ARG A 344 45.78 10.12 -13.48
CA ARG A 344 46.42 9.47 -14.62
C ARG A 344 46.12 7.97 -14.63
N THR A 345 46.20 7.31 -13.47
CA THR A 345 45.91 5.87 -13.33
C THR A 345 44.46 5.54 -13.66
N GLU A 346 43.50 6.35 -13.19
CA GLU A 346 42.07 6.14 -13.49
C GLU A 346 41.75 6.44 -14.97
N TRP A 347 42.37 7.46 -15.55
CA TRP A 347 42.25 7.71 -16.99
C TRP A 347 42.80 6.53 -17.80
N LEU A 348 44.00 6.04 -17.46
CA LEU A 348 44.61 4.87 -18.10
C LEU A 348 43.74 3.63 -17.93
N ARG A 349 43.16 3.42 -16.74
CA ARG A 349 42.20 2.34 -16.49
C ARG A 349 41.03 2.40 -17.47
N SER A 350 40.36 3.55 -17.57
CA SER A 350 39.22 3.73 -18.48
C SER A 350 39.59 3.57 -19.96
N TYR A 351 40.77 4.09 -20.35
CA TYR A 351 41.22 4.14 -21.74
C TYR A 351 41.73 2.78 -22.24
N LEU A 352 42.49 2.05 -21.40
CA LEU A 352 43.09 0.76 -21.77
C LEU A 352 42.08 -0.40 -21.72
N LEU A 353 41.11 -0.35 -20.80
CA LEU A 353 40.07 -1.37 -20.62
C LEU A 353 38.83 -1.14 -21.49
N GLY A 354 38.75 -0.02 -22.22
CA GLY A 354 37.71 0.22 -23.22
C GLY A 354 36.26 0.17 -22.68
N ASN A 355 36.03 0.60 -21.44
CA ASN A 355 34.73 0.52 -20.74
C ASN A 355 34.15 -0.90 -20.56
N GLN A 356 34.99 -1.95 -20.51
CA GLN A 356 34.52 -3.30 -20.13
C GLN A 356 34.18 -3.36 -18.63
N ALA A 357 32.92 -3.11 -18.29
CA ALA A 357 32.48 -2.96 -16.89
C ALA A 357 32.27 -4.29 -16.13
N TYR A 358 32.08 -5.42 -16.81
CA TYR A 358 31.71 -6.69 -16.17
C TYR A 358 32.38 -7.90 -16.83
N THR A 359 33.18 -8.66 -16.07
CA THR A 359 33.99 -9.78 -16.59
C THR A 359 33.96 -11.02 -15.70
N LEU A 360 32.91 -11.25 -14.92
CA LEU A 360 32.76 -12.52 -14.17
C LEU A 360 32.37 -13.71 -15.06
N SER A 361 32.33 -13.48 -16.39
CA SER A 361 31.91 -14.45 -17.39
C SER A 361 32.98 -15.48 -17.76
N THR A 362 34.24 -15.06 -17.86
CA THR A 362 35.36 -15.90 -18.28
C THR A 362 36.61 -15.56 -17.48
N ARG A 363 37.47 -16.57 -17.28
CA ARG A 363 38.78 -16.39 -16.67
C ARG A 363 39.63 -15.47 -17.53
N TYR A 364 40.26 -14.49 -16.90
CA TYR A 364 41.00 -13.39 -17.52
C TYR A 364 40.19 -12.66 -18.61
N GLY A 365 38.86 -12.58 -18.46
CA GLY A 365 37.97 -11.89 -19.39
C GLY A 365 38.22 -10.38 -19.50
N ARG A 366 38.88 -9.80 -18.48
CA ARG A 366 39.31 -8.41 -18.49
C ARG A 366 40.61 -8.26 -19.26
N THR A 367 40.51 -7.67 -20.45
CA THR A 367 41.62 -7.56 -21.40
C THR A 367 41.94 -6.11 -21.71
N ILE A 368 43.17 -5.86 -22.14
CA ILE A 368 43.62 -4.54 -22.63
C ILE A 368 43.71 -4.54 -24.15
N ASP A 369 43.47 -3.39 -24.78
CA ASP A 369 43.76 -3.21 -26.21
C ASP A 369 45.27 -3.11 -26.40
N ALA A 370 45.90 -4.18 -26.89
CA ALA A 370 47.35 -4.26 -27.05
C ALA A 370 47.93 -3.18 -27.97
N THR A 371 47.20 -2.79 -29.03
CA THR A 371 47.65 -1.80 -30.01
C THR A 371 47.57 -0.39 -29.42
N ARG A 372 46.47 -0.05 -28.74
CA ARG A 372 46.32 1.23 -28.04
C ARG A 372 47.30 1.36 -26.89
N THR A 373 47.50 0.28 -26.13
CA THR A 373 48.46 0.25 -25.02
C THR A 373 49.88 0.50 -25.52
N ALA A 374 50.30 -0.16 -26.62
CA ALA A 374 51.60 0.06 -27.23
C ALA A 374 51.79 1.52 -27.68
N ALA A 375 50.77 2.14 -28.29
CA ALA A 375 50.81 3.54 -28.70
C ALA A 375 50.98 4.49 -27.50
N VAL A 376 50.22 4.29 -26.42
CA VAL A 376 50.31 5.08 -25.18
C VAL A 376 51.69 4.94 -24.53
N LEU A 377 52.23 3.72 -24.43
CA LEU A 377 53.54 3.48 -23.85
C LEU A 377 54.67 4.13 -24.66
N ARG A 378 54.59 4.15 -25.99
CA ARG A 378 55.55 4.87 -26.85
C ARG A 378 55.55 6.38 -26.59
N VAL A 379 54.38 6.96 -26.30
CA VAL A 379 54.25 8.40 -25.99
C VAL A 379 54.75 8.71 -24.59
N LEU A 380 54.48 7.85 -23.61
CA LEU A 380 54.93 8.03 -22.22
C LEU A 380 56.43 7.75 -22.03
N SER A 381 56.99 6.85 -22.85
CA SER A 381 58.38 6.40 -22.77
C SER A 381 59.28 7.07 -23.83
N ALA A 382 59.03 8.34 -24.16
CA ALA A 382 59.58 9.02 -25.34
C ALA A 382 61.12 8.93 -25.55
N ASP A 383 61.89 8.53 -24.53
CA ASP A 383 63.35 8.30 -24.59
C ASP A 383 63.81 6.93 -24.00
N GLY A 384 62.89 6.01 -23.68
CA GLY A 384 63.17 4.71 -23.01
C GLY A 384 63.22 3.50 -23.95
N SER A 385 63.87 2.41 -23.53
CA SER A 385 63.91 1.16 -24.30
C SER A 385 62.56 0.43 -24.27
N LYS A 386 62.27 -0.41 -25.28
CA LYS A 386 61.08 -1.27 -25.31
C LYS A 386 60.95 -2.11 -24.03
N GLU A 387 62.07 -2.65 -23.55
CA GLU A 387 62.12 -3.46 -22.31
C GLU A 387 61.74 -2.64 -21.07
N GLU A 388 62.18 -1.38 -21.00
CA GLU A 388 61.85 -0.49 -19.90
C GLU A 388 60.36 -0.13 -19.90
N ALA A 389 59.79 0.15 -21.07
CA ALA A 389 58.37 0.44 -21.23
C ALA A 389 57.48 -0.77 -20.85
N LEU A 390 57.88 -2.00 -21.24
CA LEU A 390 57.17 -3.22 -20.84
C LEU A 390 57.29 -3.50 -19.34
N THR A 391 58.43 -3.15 -18.72
CA THR A 391 58.61 -3.26 -17.26
C THR A 391 57.71 -2.27 -16.51
N GLN A 392 57.57 -1.05 -17.02
CA GLN A 392 56.64 -0.06 -16.47
C GLN A 392 55.17 -0.49 -16.68
N LEU A 393 54.85 -1.09 -17.83
CA LEU A 393 53.53 -1.66 -18.08
C LEU A 393 53.19 -2.75 -17.07
N ARG A 394 54.12 -3.67 -16.75
CA ARG A 394 53.88 -4.71 -15.73
C ARG A 394 53.45 -4.08 -14.40
N LYS A 395 54.21 -3.11 -13.90
CA LYS A 395 53.88 -2.40 -12.66
C LYS A 395 52.54 -1.67 -12.73
N LEU A 396 52.21 -1.08 -13.88
CA LEU A 396 50.92 -0.44 -14.10
C LEU A 396 49.78 -1.47 -14.07
N LEU A 397 49.92 -2.61 -14.75
CA LEU A 397 48.91 -3.66 -14.75
C LEU A 397 48.72 -4.27 -13.35
N ASP A 398 49.79 -4.42 -12.56
CA ASP A 398 49.70 -4.83 -11.16
C ASP A 398 48.90 -3.81 -10.32
N LEU A 399 49.17 -2.52 -10.51
CA LEU A 399 48.41 -1.43 -9.86
C LEU A 399 46.95 -1.39 -10.32
N LEU A 400 46.67 -1.64 -11.60
CA LEU A 400 45.31 -1.73 -12.14
C LEU A 400 44.55 -2.95 -11.62
N ASN A 401 45.24 -4.04 -11.31
CA ASN A 401 44.67 -5.23 -10.70
C ASN A 401 44.36 -5.05 -9.21
N LEU A 402 45.03 -4.11 -8.51
CA LEU A 402 44.89 -3.94 -7.06
C LEU A 402 43.43 -3.73 -6.57
N PRO A 403 42.59 -2.87 -7.20
CA PRO A 403 41.18 -2.76 -6.82
C PRO A 403 40.41 -4.07 -7.01
N TYR A 404 40.73 -4.84 -8.05
CA TYR A 404 40.05 -6.10 -8.36
C TYR A 404 40.47 -7.24 -7.42
N TYR A 405 41.72 -7.25 -6.96
CA TYR A 405 42.13 -8.14 -5.87
C TYR A 405 41.40 -7.83 -4.57
N ARG A 406 41.25 -6.55 -4.22
CA ARG A 406 40.47 -6.15 -3.03
C ARG A 406 39.01 -6.58 -3.14
N GLU A 407 38.42 -6.38 -4.31
CA GLU A 407 37.06 -6.82 -4.62
C GLU A 407 36.92 -8.35 -4.49
N TYR A 408 37.88 -9.10 -5.02
CA TYR A 408 37.97 -10.55 -4.84
C TYR A 408 38.08 -10.95 -3.36
N ASP A 409 38.98 -10.32 -2.60
CA ASP A 409 39.19 -10.62 -1.18
C ASP A 409 37.91 -10.39 -0.36
N ASP A 410 37.18 -9.31 -0.68
CA ASP A 410 35.91 -8.99 -0.02
C ASP A 410 34.78 -9.95 -0.43
N ASP A 411 34.76 -10.42 -1.68
CA ASP A 411 33.83 -11.44 -2.15
C ASP A 411 34.13 -12.81 -1.50
N VAL A 412 35.40 -13.21 -1.37
CA VAL A 412 35.80 -14.46 -0.68
C VAL A 412 35.44 -14.41 0.80
N LYS A 413 35.66 -13.28 1.49
CA LYS A 413 35.21 -13.11 2.89
C LYS A 413 33.70 -13.32 3.01
N ALA A 414 32.91 -12.80 2.07
CA ALA A 414 31.47 -13.00 2.06
C ALA A 414 31.10 -14.46 1.81
N ILE A 415 31.73 -15.12 0.84
CA ILE A 415 31.55 -16.56 0.54
C ILE A 415 31.77 -17.41 1.80
N VAL A 416 32.94 -17.26 2.44
CA VAL A 416 33.33 -18.03 3.62
C VAL A 416 32.36 -17.78 4.77
N LYS A 417 32.03 -16.51 5.04
CA LYS A 417 31.07 -16.15 6.09
C LYS A 417 29.70 -16.78 5.85
N ASN A 418 29.14 -16.62 4.66
CA ASN A 418 27.79 -17.07 4.36
C ASN A 418 27.68 -18.61 4.39
N ILE A 419 28.69 -19.33 3.89
CA ILE A 419 28.76 -20.79 4.00
C ILE A 419 28.83 -21.20 5.48
N SER A 420 29.73 -20.60 6.26
CA SER A 420 29.91 -20.92 7.69
C SER A 420 28.62 -20.73 8.48
N GLU A 421 27.97 -19.56 8.36
CA GLU A 421 26.72 -19.27 9.05
C GLU A 421 25.57 -20.20 8.61
N ARG A 422 25.53 -20.56 7.32
CA ARG A 422 24.55 -21.53 6.81
C ARG A 422 24.77 -22.92 7.42
N VAL A 423 26.01 -23.40 7.49
CA VAL A 423 26.33 -24.69 8.10
C VAL A 423 25.99 -24.70 9.59
N LYS A 424 26.32 -23.63 10.33
CA LYS A 424 25.94 -23.49 11.74
C LYS A 424 24.43 -23.61 11.93
N TYR A 425 23.66 -22.86 11.16
CA TYR A 425 22.20 -22.94 11.21
C TYR A 425 21.69 -24.33 10.84
N GLU A 426 22.10 -24.89 9.70
CA GLU A 426 21.53 -26.13 9.20
C GLU A 426 21.91 -27.35 10.05
N ARG A 427 23.07 -27.34 10.70
CA ARG A 427 23.62 -28.53 11.38
C ARG A 427 23.59 -28.47 12.90
N LEU A 428 23.63 -27.27 13.50
CA LEU A 428 23.65 -27.11 14.96
C LEU A 428 22.29 -26.68 15.54
N ASP A 429 21.43 -26.04 14.75
CA ASP A 429 20.08 -25.67 15.21
C ASP A 429 19.15 -26.90 15.22
N GLN A 430 18.58 -27.24 16.38
CA GLN A 430 17.64 -28.36 16.53
C GLN A 430 16.34 -28.19 15.72
N GLY A 431 15.98 -26.96 15.35
CA GLY A 431 14.84 -26.65 14.49
C GLY A 431 15.11 -26.93 13.00
N SER A 432 16.36 -27.09 12.60
CA SER A 432 16.71 -27.42 11.21
C SER A 432 16.42 -28.90 10.90
N TRP A 433 15.81 -29.17 9.75
CA TRP A 433 15.58 -30.55 9.28
C TRP A 433 16.88 -31.30 8.91
N LYS A 434 17.98 -30.56 8.74
CA LYS A 434 19.33 -31.09 8.50
C LYS A 434 20.11 -31.32 9.80
N PHE A 435 19.54 -30.99 10.97
CA PHE A 435 20.14 -31.26 12.26
C PHE A 435 20.42 -32.76 12.43
N GLY A 436 21.64 -33.10 12.84
CA GLY A 436 22.08 -34.48 13.02
C GLY A 436 22.13 -35.31 11.73
N LYS A 437 22.09 -34.68 10.54
CA LYS A 437 22.32 -35.36 9.25
C LYS A 437 23.78 -35.23 8.84
N PRO A 438 24.40 -36.29 8.28
CA PRO A 438 25.77 -36.22 7.79
C PRO A 438 25.88 -35.28 6.59
N ILE A 439 27.10 -34.82 6.28
CA ILE A 439 27.42 -34.17 5.02
C ILE A 439 27.74 -35.25 3.98
N ASP A 440 26.89 -35.37 2.96
CA ASP A 440 27.03 -36.33 1.86
C ASP A 440 26.31 -35.82 0.58
N ASP A 441 26.02 -36.72 -0.37
CA ASP A 441 25.34 -36.37 -1.63
C ASP A 441 23.87 -35.98 -1.46
N ASN A 442 23.20 -36.51 -0.41
CA ASN A 442 21.81 -36.20 -0.10
C ASN A 442 21.72 -34.91 0.73
N TYR A 443 22.70 -34.67 1.58
CA TYR A 443 22.76 -33.55 2.52
C TYR A 443 24.08 -32.79 2.37
N LYS A 444 24.27 -32.15 1.22
CA LYS A 444 25.50 -31.40 0.90
C LYS A 444 25.80 -30.31 1.94
N ILE A 445 27.06 -29.87 2.00
CA ILE A 445 27.50 -28.84 2.96
C ILE A 445 26.68 -27.56 2.87
N VAL A 446 26.31 -27.18 1.65
CA VAL A 446 25.34 -26.14 1.32
C VAL A 446 24.46 -26.63 0.17
N ASP A 447 23.23 -26.13 0.10
CA ASP A 447 22.31 -26.49 -0.96
C ASP A 447 22.82 -26.02 -2.34
N PRO A 448 22.65 -26.82 -3.41
CA PRO A 448 23.07 -26.43 -4.75
C PRO A 448 22.38 -25.16 -5.22
N LEU A 449 23.19 -24.21 -5.70
CA LEU A 449 22.69 -23.02 -6.38
C LEU A 449 22.32 -23.28 -7.84
N PHE A 450 22.79 -24.39 -8.42
CA PHE A 450 22.50 -24.76 -9.80
C PHE A 450 21.95 -26.18 -9.89
N THR A 451 21.03 -26.37 -10.83
CA THR A 451 20.53 -27.67 -11.28
C THR A 451 21.10 -27.96 -12.67
N THR A 452 21.68 -29.14 -12.84
CA THR A 452 22.08 -29.62 -14.17
C THR A 452 20.98 -30.49 -14.75
N VAL A 453 20.47 -30.12 -15.93
CA VAL A 453 19.48 -30.92 -16.67
C VAL A 453 20.13 -31.76 -17.77
N GLU A 454 19.44 -32.80 -18.21
CA GLU A 454 19.90 -33.62 -19.34
C GLU A 454 19.55 -32.94 -20.66
N ALA A 455 20.47 -32.97 -21.63
CA ALA A 455 20.20 -32.45 -22.97
C ALA A 455 19.19 -33.34 -23.70
N SER A 456 18.09 -32.77 -24.22
CA SER A 456 17.18 -33.54 -25.07
C SER A 456 17.73 -33.79 -26.48
N ASP A 457 18.65 -32.93 -26.93
CA ASP A 457 19.41 -33.07 -28.17
C ASP A 457 20.89 -32.75 -27.93
N SER A 458 21.76 -33.53 -28.56
CA SER A 458 23.21 -33.30 -28.67
C SER A 458 23.62 -31.93 -29.22
N SER A 459 22.71 -31.21 -29.89
CA SER A 459 22.94 -29.85 -30.39
C SER A 459 22.95 -28.78 -29.29
N ILE A 460 22.41 -29.08 -28.11
CA ILE A 460 22.35 -28.16 -26.97
C ILE A 460 23.75 -28.05 -26.34
N PRO A 461 24.34 -26.85 -26.27
CA PRO A 461 25.63 -26.66 -25.59
C PRO A 461 25.55 -26.98 -24.10
N ASP A 462 26.61 -27.57 -23.56
CA ASP A 462 26.73 -27.93 -22.13
C ASP A 462 26.46 -26.74 -21.19
N ASP A 463 26.98 -25.55 -21.55
CA ASP A 463 26.76 -24.31 -20.81
C ASP A 463 25.27 -23.93 -20.63
N ARG A 464 24.37 -24.42 -21.49
CA ARG A 464 22.93 -24.18 -21.34
C ARG A 464 22.29 -25.06 -20.26
N LEU A 465 22.89 -26.19 -19.94
CA LEU A 465 22.29 -27.24 -19.11
C LEU A 465 22.38 -26.94 -17.60
N HIS A 466 23.18 -25.97 -17.19
CA HIS A 466 23.37 -25.59 -15.79
C HIS A 466 22.51 -24.38 -15.44
N LEU A 467 21.38 -24.63 -14.78
CA LEU A 467 20.34 -23.64 -14.52
C LEU A 467 20.39 -23.16 -13.07
N ALA A 468 20.36 -21.85 -12.84
CA ALA A 468 20.35 -21.30 -11.49
C ALA A 468 19.02 -21.59 -10.77
N ASN A 469 19.11 -22.06 -9.52
CA ASN A 469 17.98 -22.29 -8.64
C ASN A 469 17.52 -20.96 -8.02
N ASN A 470 16.22 -20.83 -7.77
CA ASN A 470 15.63 -19.62 -7.19
C ASN A 470 15.83 -19.58 -5.67
N GLY A 471 15.47 -18.47 -5.06
CA GLY A 471 15.56 -18.26 -3.63
C GLY A 471 15.19 -16.83 -3.27
N TRP A 472 15.76 -16.34 -2.18
CA TRP A 472 15.60 -14.95 -1.75
C TRP A 472 16.87 -14.45 -1.06
N ILE A 473 16.97 -13.13 -0.87
CA ILE A 473 18.11 -12.47 -0.22
C ILE A 473 17.61 -11.72 1.01
N TRP A 474 18.28 -11.92 2.14
CA TRP A 474 18.00 -11.19 3.37
C TRP A 474 18.24 -9.69 3.19
N GLY A 475 17.18 -8.88 3.35
CA GLY A 475 17.25 -7.42 3.20
C GLY A 475 17.54 -6.93 1.77
N GLY A 476 17.40 -7.80 0.76
CA GLY A 476 17.59 -7.43 -0.64
C GLY A 476 16.51 -6.46 -1.15
N ASN A 477 16.87 -5.62 -2.12
CA ASN A 477 15.88 -4.79 -2.81
C ASN A 477 15.05 -5.69 -3.74
N PRO A 478 13.73 -5.81 -3.54
CA PRO A 478 12.89 -6.68 -4.35
C PRO A 478 12.79 -6.25 -5.82
N LEU A 479 13.11 -5.00 -6.14
CA LEU A 479 13.11 -4.52 -7.53
C LEU A 479 14.33 -5.02 -8.32
N ASP A 480 15.37 -5.50 -7.64
CA ASP A 480 16.59 -5.96 -8.28
C ASP A 480 16.56 -7.48 -8.49
N ASN A 481 16.59 -7.91 -9.75
CA ASN A 481 16.74 -9.33 -10.05
C ASN A 481 18.14 -9.80 -9.64
N PHE A 482 18.22 -10.56 -8.55
CA PHE A 482 19.49 -11.03 -8.00
C PHE A 482 20.23 -12.08 -8.84
N ALA A 483 19.59 -12.65 -9.87
CA ALA A 483 20.24 -13.48 -10.88
C ALA A 483 20.78 -12.67 -12.06
N GLY A 484 20.42 -11.39 -12.17
CA GLY A 484 20.89 -10.49 -13.22
C GLY A 484 22.36 -10.10 -13.07
N PRO A 485 22.99 -9.59 -14.13
CA PRO A 485 24.43 -9.26 -14.16
C PRO A 485 24.85 -8.17 -13.17
N GLN A 486 23.92 -7.34 -12.71
CA GLN A 486 24.15 -6.31 -11.68
C GLN A 486 24.38 -6.88 -10.27
N SER A 487 24.11 -8.17 -10.06
CA SER A 487 24.18 -8.84 -8.77
C SER A 487 25.27 -9.91 -8.75
N LYS A 488 25.97 -10.02 -7.61
CA LYS A 488 26.92 -11.11 -7.33
C LYS A 488 26.40 -12.10 -6.30
N ALA A 489 25.11 -12.05 -5.96
CA ALA A 489 24.55 -12.81 -4.86
C ALA A 489 24.81 -14.32 -4.94
N TYR A 490 24.76 -14.90 -6.15
CA TYR A 490 25.09 -16.31 -6.38
C TYR A 490 26.57 -16.61 -6.07
N LEU A 491 27.49 -15.77 -6.55
CA LEU A 491 28.91 -15.93 -6.28
C LEU A 491 29.23 -15.76 -4.80
N ARG A 492 28.69 -14.71 -4.17
CA ARG A 492 28.90 -14.38 -2.74
C ARG A 492 28.15 -15.30 -1.77
N ARG A 493 27.39 -16.29 -2.27
CA ARG A 493 26.54 -17.19 -1.47
C ARG A 493 25.52 -16.46 -0.59
N GLU A 494 24.99 -15.33 -1.07
CA GLU A 494 23.98 -14.52 -0.34
C GLU A 494 22.55 -15.03 -0.57
N VAL A 495 22.34 -15.88 -1.57
CA VAL A 495 21.03 -16.44 -1.91
C VAL A 495 20.68 -17.56 -0.92
N ILE A 496 19.58 -17.38 -0.20
CA ILE A 496 18.91 -18.47 0.53
C ILE A 496 18.12 -19.26 -0.50
N VAL A 497 18.71 -20.37 -0.95
CA VAL A 497 18.27 -21.11 -2.13
C VAL A 497 17.14 -22.11 -1.81
N TRP A 498 16.24 -22.26 -2.78
CA TRP A 498 15.31 -23.37 -2.89
C TRP A 498 15.86 -24.36 -3.91
N GLY A 499 16.64 -25.33 -3.43
CA GLY A 499 17.34 -26.29 -4.29
C GLY A 499 16.42 -27.18 -5.13
N ASP A 500 15.12 -27.22 -4.82
CA ASP A 500 14.10 -27.94 -5.57
C ASP A 500 13.47 -27.11 -6.70
N CYS A 501 13.84 -25.84 -6.84
CA CYS A 501 13.19 -24.89 -7.75
C CYS A 501 14.20 -24.16 -8.64
N VAL A 502 14.11 -24.36 -9.96
CA VAL A 502 14.87 -23.62 -10.98
C VAL A 502 14.26 -22.24 -11.22
N LYS A 503 15.08 -21.18 -11.21
CA LYS A 503 14.64 -19.80 -11.45
C LYS A 503 14.38 -19.57 -12.95
N LEU A 504 13.24 -18.95 -13.25
CA LEU A 504 12.80 -18.72 -14.63
C LEU A 504 13.33 -17.37 -15.17
N ASN A 505 13.93 -17.41 -16.36
CA ASN A 505 14.52 -16.27 -17.07
C ASN A 505 13.62 -15.76 -18.19
N TYR A 506 12.77 -14.79 -17.87
CA TYR A 506 11.83 -14.18 -18.81
C TYR A 506 12.45 -13.11 -19.72
N GLY A 507 13.60 -12.56 -19.37
CA GLY A 507 14.06 -11.28 -19.94
C GLY A 507 13.15 -10.12 -19.53
N VAL A 508 13.08 -9.10 -20.39
CA VAL A 508 12.29 -7.86 -20.17
C VAL A 508 10.97 -7.89 -20.93
N LYS A 509 10.92 -8.60 -22.07
CA LYS A 509 9.77 -8.64 -22.97
C LYS A 509 9.56 -10.06 -23.54
N PRO A 510 8.37 -10.38 -24.08
CA PRO A 510 8.06 -11.70 -24.61
C PRO A 510 9.06 -12.21 -25.65
N GLU A 511 9.66 -11.33 -26.44
CA GLU A 511 10.63 -11.72 -27.48
C GLU A 511 11.95 -12.24 -26.92
N ASP A 512 12.28 -11.95 -25.67
CA ASP A 512 13.53 -12.39 -25.04
C ASP A 512 13.47 -13.89 -24.67
N ASN A 513 12.27 -14.40 -24.34
CA ASN A 513 12.03 -15.83 -24.12
C ASN A 513 10.60 -16.27 -24.53
N PRO A 514 10.31 -16.36 -25.84
CA PRO A 514 8.94 -16.52 -26.34
C PRO A 514 8.23 -17.76 -25.82
N TRP A 515 8.95 -18.87 -25.69
CA TRP A 515 8.38 -20.14 -25.23
C TRP A 515 7.92 -20.04 -23.77
N LEU A 516 8.79 -19.53 -22.89
CA LEU A 516 8.49 -19.42 -21.46
C LEU A 516 7.31 -18.47 -21.19
N TRP A 517 7.26 -17.33 -21.90
CA TRP A 517 6.15 -16.39 -21.79
C TRP A 517 4.82 -17.02 -22.21
N GLU A 518 4.78 -17.78 -23.32
CA GLU A 518 3.56 -18.44 -23.76
C GLU A 518 3.15 -19.59 -22.82
N HIS A 519 4.11 -20.37 -22.30
CA HIS A 519 3.84 -21.43 -21.32
C HIS A 519 3.17 -20.86 -20.06
N MET A 520 3.72 -19.78 -19.51
CA MET A 520 3.20 -19.13 -18.29
C MET A 520 1.91 -18.35 -18.54
N ARG A 521 1.73 -17.81 -19.75
CA ARG A 521 0.45 -17.27 -20.20
C ARG A 521 -0.62 -18.35 -20.24
N GLN A 522 -0.36 -19.52 -20.81
CA GLN A 522 -1.33 -20.61 -20.83
C GLN A 522 -1.68 -21.09 -19.42
N TYR A 523 -0.69 -21.23 -18.54
CA TYR A 523 -0.93 -21.55 -17.12
C TYR A 523 -1.87 -20.53 -16.48
N THR A 524 -1.57 -19.24 -16.62
CA THR A 524 -2.35 -18.14 -16.07
C THR A 524 -3.78 -18.11 -16.63
N LEU A 525 -3.94 -18.25 -17.95
CA LEU A 525 -5.25 -18.26 -18.60
C LEU A 525 -6.11 -19.46 -18.17
N ASN A 526 -5.50 -20.63 -17.98
CA ASN A 526 -6.22 -21.82 -17.52
C ASN A 526 -6.77 -21.61 -16.11
N MET A 527 -5.98 -21.05 -15.20
CA MET A 527 -6.43 -20.75 -13.85
C MET A 527 -7.48 -19.62 -13.84
N ALA A 528 -7.31 -18.56 -14.64
CA ALA A 528 -8.24 -17.44 -14.72
C ALA A 528 -9.65 -17.83 -15.21
N ARG A 529 -9.77 -18.90 -16.00
CA ARG A 529 -11.06 -19.42 -16.50
C ARG A 529 -11.92 -20.07 -15.42
N VAL A 530 -11.31 -20.50 -14.32
CA VAL A 530 -11.96 -21.36 -13.32
C VAL A 530 -12.00 -20.70 -11.95
N PHE A 531 -10.94 -19.97 -11.57
CA PHE A 531 -10.85 -19.28 -10.29
C PHE A 531 -11.38 -17.85 -10.34
N HIS A 532 -11.84 -17.38 -9.17
CA HIS A 532 -12.33 -16.01 -8.98
C HIS A 532 -11.18 -15.03 -8.70
N GLY A 533 -10.00 -15.55 -8.37
CA GLY A 533 -8.84 -14.74 -8.03
C GLY A 533 -7.54 -15.53 -7.97
N PHE A 534 -6.44 -14.81 -7.77
CA PHE A 534 -5.10 -15.34 -7.59
C PHE A 534 -4.47 -14.86 -6.27
N ARG A 535 -3.73 -15.74 -5.60
CA ARG A 535 -2.66 -15.36 -4.68
C ARG A 535 -1.35 -15.40 -5.48
N ILE A 536 -0.58 -14.31 -5.44
CA ILE A 536 0.73 -14.26 -6.07
C ILE A 536 1.77 -14.57 -5.00
N ASP A 537 2.34 -15.78 -5.11
CA ASP A 537 3.42 -16.25 -4.25
C ASP A 537 4.69 -15.44 -4.51
N ASN A 538 5.35 -15.01 -3.43
CA ASN A 538 6.60 -14.25 -3.49
C ASN A 538 6.58 -13.17 -4.61
N CYS A 539 5.53 -12.34 -4.60
CA CYS A 539 5.26 -11.36 -5.66
C CYS A 539 6.42 -10.38 -5.85
N HIS A 540 7.16 -10.10 -4.77
CA HIS A 540 8.29 -9.20 -4.77
C HIS A 540 9.51 -9.75 -5.53
N SER A 541 9.59 -11.06 -5.77
CA SER A 541 10.64 -11.67 -6.59
C SER A 541 10.21 -11.96 -8.04
N THR A 542 8.99 -11.57 -8.41
CA THR A 542 8.46 -11.72 -9.77
C THR A 542 8.73 -10.45 -10.58
N PRO A 543 9.27 -10.54 -11.81
CA PRO A 543 9.42 -9.38 -12.69
C PRO A 543 8.08 -8.67 -12.89
N ILE A 544 8.04 -7.36 -12.59
CA ILE A 544 6.79 -6.61 -12.54
C ILE A 544 6.15 -6.49 -13.93
N GLU A 545 6.94 -6.35 -15.00
CA GLU A 545 6.47 -6.31 -16.39
C GLU A 545 5.78 -7.62 -16.81
N LEU A 546 6.33 -8.76 -16.39
CA LEU A 546 5.73 -10.07 -16.61
C LEU A 546 4.39 -10.17 -15.86
N ALA A 547 4.38 -9.84 -14.57
CA ALA A 547 3.16 -9.90 -13.77
C ALA A 547 2.07 -8.95 -14.29
N GLU A 548 2.42 -7.75 -14.78
CA GLU A 548 1.50 -6.85 -15.46
C GLU A 548 0.85 -7.54 -16.68
N TYR A 549 1.66 -8.13 -17.55
CA TYR A 549 1.18 -8.83 -18.74
C TYR A 549 0.26 -10.00 -18.40
N LEU A 550 0.69 -10.90 -17.49
CA LEU A 550 -0.05 -12.09 -17.13
C LEU A 550 -1.39 -11.76 -16.44
N LEU A 551 -1.40 -10.77 -15.53
CA LEU A 551 -2.64 -10.31 -14.89
C LEU A 551 -3.57 -9.59 -15.86
N ASP A 552 -3.04 -8.83 -16.82
CA ASP A 552 -3.87 -8.19 -17.85
C ASP A 552 -4.51 -9.25 -18.77
N GLU A 553 -3.77 -10.27 -19.19
CA GLU A 553 -4.31 -11.41 -19.94
C GLU A 553 -5.37 -12.17 -19.12
N ALA A 554 -5.13 -12.37 -17.82
CA ALA A 554 -6.11 -12.99 -16.92
C ALA A 554 -7.40 -12.16 -16.79
N ARG A 555 -7.28 -10.83 -16.67
CA ARG A 555 -8.44 -9.92 -16.55
C ARG A 555 -9.27 -9.79 -17.82
N LYS A 556 -8.69 -10.08 -19.00
CA LYS A 556 -9.47 -10.22 -20.24
C LYS A 556 -10.44 -11.41 -20.17
N ILE A 557 -10.04 -12.48 -19.49
CA ILE A 557 -10.90 -13.66 -19.27
C ILE A 557 -11.86 -13.44 -18.10
N ASN A 558 -11.35 -12.94 -16.99
CA ASN A 558 -12.13 -12.66 -15.78
C ASN A 558 -11.94 -11.19 -15.35
N PRO A 559 -12.80 -10.27 -15.81
CA PRO A 559 -12.71 -8.86 -15.43
C PRO A 559 -12.82 -8.60 -13.92
N ASN A 560 -13.43 -9.51 -13.17
CA ASN A 560 -13.59 -9.42 -11.72
C ASN A 560 -12.52 -10.23 -10.96
N LEU A 561 -11.37 -10.51 -11.58
CA LEU A 561 -10.28 -11.24 -10.94
C LEU A 561 -9.80 -10.53 -9.67
N TYR A 562 -9.95 -11.20 -8.53
CA TYR A 562 -9.44 -10.74 -7.24
C TYR A 562 -7.97 -11.14 -7.05
N VAL A 563 -7.09 -10.16 -6.84
CA VAL A 563 -5.65 -10.43 -6.73
C VAL A 563 -5.18 -10.15 -5.31
N ILE A 564 -4.61 -11.17 -4.67
CA ILE A 564 -3.95 -11.12 -3.37
C ILE A 564 -2.46 -11.31 -3.61
N ALA A 565 -1.61 -10.59 -2.89
CA ALA A 565 -0.16 -10.77 -3.02
C ALA A 565 0.52 -10.94 -1.66
N GLU A 566 1.41 -11.91 -1.61
CA GLU A 566 2.47 -11.95 -0.61
C GLU A 566 3.58 -10.98 -1.06
N LEU A 567 3.60 -9.81 -0.43
CA LEU A 567 4.48 -8.72 -0.81
C LEU A 567 5.13 -8.13 0.44
N PHE A 568 6.41 -8.43 0.60
CA PHE A 568 7.26 -7.90 1.65
C PHE A 568 8.31 -7.00 1.00
N THR A 569 8.08 -5.70 1.01
CA THR A 569 9.05 -4.73 0.53
C THR A 569 9.66 -3.96 1.69
N GLY A 570 10.79 -3.31 1.46
CA GLY A 570 11.44 -2.47 2.46
C GLY A 570 10.70 -1.16 2.77
N SER A 571 9.62 -0.80 2.05
CA SER A 571 8.88 0.44 2.28
C SER A 571 7.45 0.43 1.72
N GLU A 572 6.52 1.15 2.35
CA GLU A 572 5.15 1.32 1.85
C GLU A 572 5.08 1.99 0.46
N ASP A 573 6.08 2.82 0.14
CA ASP A 573 6.21 3.43 -1.19
C ASP A 573 6.52 2.39 -2.27
N THR A 574 7.31 1.35 -1.94
CA THR A 574 7.59 0.23 -2.84
C THR A 574 6.36 -0.67 -2.98
N ASP A 575 5.65 -0.99 -1.89
CA ASP A 575 4.35 -1.70 -1.94
C ASP A 575 3.38 -1.00 -2.89
N ARG A 576 3.32 0.34 -2.81
CA ARG A 576 2.46 1.17 -3.67
C ARG A 576 2.76 0.98 -5.16
N ILE A 577 4.02 0.81 -5.54
CA ILE A 577 4.42 0.60 -6.95
C ILE A 577 3.81 -0.69 -7.48
N PHE A 578 3.96 -1.79 -6.75
CA PHE A 578 3.38 -3.08 -7.15
C PHE A 578 1.85 -3.02 -7.18
N VAL A 579 1.22 -2.49 -6.12
CA VAL A 579 -0.24 -2.42 -6.02
C VAL A 579 -0.85 -1.63 -7.18
N GLN A 580 -0.30 -0.46 -7.50
CA GLN A 580 -0.88 0.41 -8.53
C GLN A 580 -0.61 -0.09 -9.96
N ARG A 581 0.53 -0.75 -10.20
CA ARG A 581 0.89 -1.30 -11.53
C ARG A 581 0.16 -2.62 -11.81
N LEU A 582 0.23 -3.55 -10.85
CA LEU A 582 -0.35 -4.88 -10.99
C LEU A 582 -1.85 -4.90 -10.74
N GLY A 583 -2.42 -3.88 -10.10
CA GLY A 583 -3.82 -3.86 -9.70
C GLY A 583 -4.13 -4.87 -8.60
N ILE A 584 -3.21 -5.03 -7.63
CA ILE A 584 -3.40 -5.94 -6.49
C ILE A 584 -4.54 -5.40 -5.62
N ASN A 585 -5.50 -6.26 -5.28
CA ASN A 585 -6.63 -5.89 -4.44
C ASN A 585 -6.25 -5.91 -2.97
N SER A 586 -5.56 -6.95 -2.50
CA SER A 586 -5.19 -7.11 -1.10
C SER A 586 -3.74 -7.54 -0.91
N LEU A 587 -3.06 -6.98 0.08
CA LEU A 587 -1.75 -7.44 0.53
C LEU A 587 -1.90 -8.32 1.77
N ILE A 588 -1.22 -9.48 1.78
CA ILE A 588 -1.20 -10.37 2.93
C ILE A 588 -0.49 -9.69 4.11
N ARG A 589 -1.10 -9.80 5.29
CA ARG A 589 -0.55 -9.36 6.58
C ARG A 589 -0.75 -10.48 7.58
N GLU A 590 0.17 -10.63 8.52
CA GLU A 590 0.24 -11.83 9.37
C GLU A 590 0.19 -11.46 10.85
N ALA A 591 -0.86 -11.91 11.55
CA ALA A 591 -1.00 -11.66 12.99
C ALA A 591 0.04 -12.43 13.80
N MET A 592 0.46 -13.61 13.35
CA MET A 592 1.49 -14.41 14.02
C MET A 592 2.85 -13.70 14.11
N GLN A 593 3.10 -12.61 13.37
CA GLN A 593 4.35 -11.85 13.49
C GLN A 593 4.38 -10.91 14.71
N ALA A 594 3.23 -10.64 15.34
CA ALA A 594 3.20 -9.91 16.61
C ALA A 594 3.84 -10.75 17.72
N TRP A 595 4.82 -10.15 18.41
CA TRP A 595 5.58 -10.79 19.50
C TRP A 595 4.96 -10.55 20.89
N ASP A 596 4.06 -9.58 21.04
CA ASP A 596 3.35 -9.27 22.28
C ASP A 596 1.94 -8.66 22.00
N PRO A 597 1.08 -8.48 23.03
CA PRO A 597 -0.25 -7.88 22.88
C PRO A 597 -0.22 -6.44 22.34
N HIS A 598 0.83 -5.66 22.67
CA HIS A 598 0.97 -4.29 22.20
C HIS A 598 1.16 -4.26 20.68
N GLU A 599 2.07 -5.07 20.14
CA GLU A 599 2.30 -5.17 18.70
C GLU A 599 1.06 -5.72 17.97
N MET A 600 0.35 -6.68 18.57
CA MET A 600 -0.93 -7.16 18.05
C MET A 600 -1.97 -6.04 17.95
N SER A 601 -2.07 -5.19 18.99
CA SER A 601 -2.95 -4.03 18.99
C SER A 601 -2.57 -3.00 17.92
N ARG A 602 -1.27 -2.81 17.67
CA ARG A 602 -0.76 -1.91 16.63
C ARG A 602 -1.14 -2.37 15.23
N LEU A 603 -1.02 -3.68 14.96
CA LEU A 603 -1.47 -4.30 13.70
C LEU A 603 -2.98 -4.16 13.54
N ALA A 604 -3.75 -4.48 14.59
CA ALA A 604 -5.21 -4.33 14.58
C ALA A 604 -5.64 -2.88 14.35
N HIS A 605 -4.95 -1.89 14.94
CA HIS A 605 -5.21 -0.46 14.72
C HIS A 605 -4.94 -0.06 13.27
N ARG A 606 -3.79 -0.47 12.72
CA ARG A 606 -3.38 -0.17 11.34
C ARG A 606 -4.37 -0.72 10.30
N HIS A 607 -4.96 -1.88 10.58
CA HIS A 607 -5.93 -2.54 9.70
C HIS A 607 -7.39 -2.35 10.14
N GLY A 608 -7.63 -1.60 11.22
CA GLY A 608 -8.94 -1.49 11.85
C GLY A 608 -9.89 -0.50 11.18
N GLY A 609 -9.37 0.46 10.40
CA GLY A 609 -10.16 1.49 9.73
C GLY A 609 -9.84 2.91 10.22
N ARG A 610 -10.83 3.80 10.19
CA ARG A 610 -10.69 5.21 10.59
C ARG A 610 -11.06 5.37 12.07
N PRO A 611 -10.56 6.36 12.81
CA PRO A 611 -10.99 6.59 14.19
C PRO A 611 -12.51 6.78 14.37
N ILE A 612 -13.09 6.35 15.50
CA ILE A 612 -14.48 6.67 15.85
C ILE A 612 -14.68 8.19 15.93
N GLY A 613 -15.77 8.68 15.33
CA GLY A 613 -16.04 10.11 15.26
C GLY A 613 -15.19 10.85 14.23
N SER A 614 -14.63 10.13 13.24
CA SER A 614 -13.84 10.71 12.16
C SER A 614 -14.61 11.79 11.39
N LEU A 615 -13.85 12.79 10.95
CA LEU A 615 -14.23 13.81 9.97
C LEU A 615 -13.98 13.24 8.57
N ALA A 616 -14.92 12.45 8.08
CA ALA A 616 -14.76 11.83 6.77
C ALA A 616 -14.85 12.86 5.63
N LEU A 617 -14.10 12.65 4.54
CA LEU A 617 -14.07 13.51 3.36
C LEU A 617 -15.44 13.63 2.65
N ASP A 618 -16.35 12.68 2.90
CA ASP A 618 -17.76 12.75 2.51
C ASP A 618 -18.52 13.92 3.17
N CYS A 619 -17.97 14.51 4.23
CA CYS A 619 -18.39 15.80 4.78
C CYS A 619 -18.30 16.92 3.75
N LEU A 620 -17.34 16.84 2.82
CA LEU A 620 -17.17 17.77 1.69
C LEU A 620 -17.99 17.37 0.45
N GLY A 621 -18.79 16.31 0.52
CA GLY A 621 -19.68 15.92 -0.57
C GLY A 621 -20.76 16.98 -0.78
N GLU A 622 -20.85 17.51 -1.99
CA GLU A 622 -21.86 18.50 -2.38
C GLU A 622 -22.84 17.90 -3.39
N PRO A 623 -24.14 18.29 -3.34
CA PRO A 623 -25.06 17.99 -4.43
C PRO A 623 -24.50 18.51 -5.75
N GLY A 624 -24.46 17.64 -6.74
CA GLY A 624 -24.01 17.95 -8.09
C GLY A 624 -24.74 17.09 -9.10
N PHE A 625 -24.27 17.14 -10.34
CA PHE A 625 -24.79 16.30 -11.41
C PHE A 625 -23.63 15.84 -12.27
N PHE A 626 -23.78 14.70 -12.93
CA PHE A 626 -22.90 14.16 -13.97
C PHE A 626 -23.66 14.22 -15.30
N THR A 627 -22.97 14.63 -16.37
CA THR A 627 -23.54 14.57 -17.72
C THR A 627 -22.99 13.34 -18.42
N ASP A 628 -23.86 12.37 -18.71
CA ASP A 628 -23.45 11.14 -19.36
C ASP A 628 -23.40 11.29 -20.88
N ASP A 629 -22.21 11.55 -21.41
CA ASP A 629 -21.97 11.63 -22.86
C ASP A 629 -22.32 10.31 -23.58
N GLU A 630 -22.29 9.16 -22.90
CA GLU A 630 -22.64 7.85 -23.49
C GLU A 630 -24.16 7.65 -23.62
N HIS A 631 -24.96 8.41 -22.87
CA HIS A 631 -26.43 8.38 -22.89
C HIS A 631 -27.02 9.72 -23.35
N ASP A 632 -26.52 10.22 -24.48
CA ASP A 632 -27.07 11.40 -25.18
C ASP A 632 -27.04 12.69 -24.33
N GLY A 633 -26.09 12.79 -23.39
CA GLY A 633 -25.94 13.93 -22.50
C GLY A 633 -26.94 13.96 -21.33
N ALA A 634 -27.48 12.81 -20.93
CA ALA A 634 -28.41 12.71 -19.80
C ALA A 634 -27.79 13.27 -18.51
N ARG A 635 -28.51 14.17 -17.84
CA ARG A 635 -28.13 14.71 -16.54
C ARG A 635 -28.51 13.72 -15.43
N ILE A 636 -27.52 13.28 -14.67
CA ILE A 636 -27.69 12.39 -13.52
C ILE A 636 -27.32 13.17 -12.26
N ASP A 637 -28.31 13.52 -11.44
CA ASP A 637 -28.05 14.17 -10.16
C ASP A 637 -27.40 13.19 -9.16
N GLY A 638 -26.49 13.68 -8.32
CA GLY A 638 -25.75 12.86 -7.37
C GLY A 638 -24.95 13.69 -6.36
N ILE A 639 -24.05 13.02 -5.64
CA ILE A 639 -23.14 13.66 -4.68
C ILE A 639 -21.74 13.65 -5.29
N VAL A 640 -21.10 14.81 -5.36
CA VAL A 640 -19.71 14.94 -5.78
C VAL A 640 -18.84 15.09 -4.55
N ALA A 641 -18.09 14.05 -4.23
CA ALA A 641 -17.18 14.01 -3.09
C ALA A 641 -15.72 13.94 -3.52
N PRO A 642 -14.78 14.60 -2.80
CA PRO A 642 -13.36 14.46 -3.08
C PRO A 642 -12.87 13.06 -2.76
N LEU A 643 -11.97 12.54 -3.61
CA LEU A 643 -11.27 11.28 -3.39
C LEU A 643 -9.86 11.55 -2.84
N SER A 644 -9.46 10.83 -1.82
CA SER A 644 -8.10 10.86 -1.27
C SER A 644 -7.27 9.66 -1.75
N GLY A 645 -5.95 9.78 -1.59
CA GLY A 645 -5.05 8.65 -1.81
C GLY A 645 -5.42 7.47 -0.92
N SER A 646 -5.33 6.26 -1.48
CA SER A 646 -5.69 5.03 -0.77
C SER A 646 -4.43 4.29 -0.31
N LEU A 647 -4.49 3.72 0.89
CA LEU A 647 -3.53 2.70 1.30
C LEU A 647 -3.86 1.36 0.60
N PRO A 648 -2.88 0.49 0.37
CA PRO A 648 -3.15 -0.89 -0.01
C PRO A 648 -4.12 -1.54 0.98
N HIS A 649 -5.22 -2.11 0.47
CA HIS A 649 -6.13 -2.92 1.28
C HIS A 649 -5.39 -4.17 1.76
N ALA A 650 -5.73 -4.63 2.97
CA ALA A 650 -5.06 -5.76 3.61
C ALA A 650 -5.93 -7.02 3.55
N MET A 651 -5.28 -8.17 3.54
CA MET A 651 -5.86 -9.43 3.94
C MET A 651 -5.10 -9.89 5.18
N PHE A 652 -5.74 -9.75 6.34
CA PHE A 652 -5.11 -10.02 7.62
C PHE A 652 -5.35 -11.47 8.04
N PHE A 653 -4.29 -12.26 8.00
CA PHE A 653 -4.32 -13.65 8.43
C PHE A 653 -4.11 -13.75 9.93
N ASP A 654 -4.95 -14.54 10.60
CA ASP A 654 -4.64 -14.98 11.96
C ASP A 654 -3.38 -15.86 11.97
N CYS A 655 -3.25 -16.77 11.00
CA CYS A 655 -2.09 -17.59 10.72
C CYS A 655 -2.06 -17.96 9.23
N THR A 656 -0.93 -17.71 8.55
CA THR A 656 -0.71 -18.20 7.19
C THR A 656 -0.25 -19.67 7.20
N HIS A 657 -0.17 -20.28 6.02
CA HIS A 657 0.31 -21.66 5.90
C HIS A 657 1.82 -21.80 6.12
N ASP A 658 2.59 -20.69 6.09
CA ASP A 658 4.03 -20.66 6.37
C ASP A 658 4.36 -20.29 7.83
N ASN A 659 3.35 -19.87 8.60
CA ASN A 659 3.55 -19.46 9.97
C ASN A 659 3.68 -20.67 10.92
N GLU A 660 4.53 -20.53 11.93
CA GLU A 660 4.46 -21.37 13.12
C GLU A 660 3.08 -21.25 13.78
N MET A 661 2.53 -22.38 14.22
CA MET A 661 1.22 -22.41 14.89
C MET A 661 1.28 -21.71 16.25
N PRO A 662 0.14 -21.24 16.81
CA PRO A 662 0.10 -20.60 18.13
C PRO A 662 0.76 -21.43 19.24
N ALA A 663 0.59 -22.76 19.23
CA ALA A 663 1.22 -23.66 20.20
C ALA A 663 2.76 -23.66 20.15
N GLN A 664 3.38 -23.28 19.03
CA GLN A 664 4.84 -23.16 18.90
C GLN A 664 5.31 -21.76 19.33
N LYS A 665 4.68 -20.72 18.79
CA LYS A 665 5.14 -19.33 18.92
C LYS A 665 4.67 -18.68 20.23
N ARG A 666 3.44 -18.96 20.65
CA ARG A 666 2.74 -18.41 21.82
C ARG A 666 2.27 -19.55 22.73
N THR A 667 0.95 -19.67 22.94
CA THR A 667 0.26 -20.81 23.55
C THR A 667 -0.88 -21.25 22.61
N MET A 668 -1.43 -22.45 22.81
CA MET A 668 -2.57 -22.92 22.02
C MET A 668 -3.81 -22.04 22.28
N GLU A 669 -4.02 -21.64 23.52
CA GLU A 669 -5.15 -20.84 23.99
C GLU A 669 -5.25 -19.49 23.28
N ASP A 670 -4.13 -18.92 22.83
CA ASP A 670 -4.09 -17.64 22.10
C ASP A 670 -4.77 -17.70 20.72
N SER A 671 -5.04 -18.90 20.21
CA SER A 671 -5.70 -19.07 18.91
C SER A 671 -7.07 -18.37 18.86
N LEU A 672 -7.80 -18.36 19.99
CA LEU A 672 -9.10 -17.70 20.11
C LEU A 672 -9.00 -16.16 20.12
N PRO A 673 -8.27 -15.50 21.06
CA PRO A 673 -8.15 -14.04 21.09
C PRO A 673 -7.46 -13.50 19.82
N ASN A 674 -6.45 -14.18 19.29
CA ASN A 674 -5.81 -13.76 18.04
C ASN A 674 -6.80 -13.74 16.86
N ALA A 675 -7.60 -14.80 16.70
CA ALA A 675 -8.64 -14.85 15.66
C ALA A 675 -9.71 -13.78 15.86
N ALA A 676 -10.13 -13.53 17.10
CA ALA A 676 -11.14 -12.51 17.40
C ALA A 676 -10.66 -11.10 17.08
N ILE A 677 -9.42 -10.75 17.42
CA ILE A 677 -8.82 -9.45 17.07
C ILE A 677 -8.78 -9.28 15.55
N VAL A 678 -8.33 -10.31 14.82
CA VAL A 678 -8.27 -10.28 13.34
C VAL A 678 -9.67 -10.08 12.74
N SER A 679 -10.67 -10.85 13.18
CA SER A 679 -12.07 -10.73 12.73
C SER A 679 -12.71 -9.36 13.03
N MET A 680 -12.15 -8.57 13.95
CA MET A 680 -12.65 -7.24 14.28
C MET A 680 -12.02 -6.10 13.46
N THR A 681 -11.03 -6.39 12.62
CA THR A 681 -10.41 -5.40 11.72
C THR A 681 -11.27 -5.05 10.50
N ALA A 682 -11.09 -3.87 9.90
CA ALA A 682 -11.82 -3.41 8.71
C ALA A 682 -11.04 -3.69 7.41
N CYS A 683 -10.76 -4.97 7.18
CA CYS A 683 -10.14 -5.48 5.97
C CYS A 683 -10.55 -6.96 5.78
N ALA A 684 -10.16 -7.59 4.66
CA ALA A 684 -10.37 -9.02 4.48
C ALA A 684 -9.60 -9.84 5.54
N THR A 685 -10.12 -11.00 5.92
CA THR A 685 -9.48 -11.89 6.90
C THR A 685 -9.13 -13.24 6.30
N GLY A 686 -8.10 -13.88 6.85
CA GLY A 686 -7.59 -15.17 6.38
C GLY A 686 -7.22 -16.10 7.53
N SER A 687 -7.26 -17.40 7.28
CA SER A 687 -6.76 -18.46 8.18
C SER A 687 -6.23 -19.63 7.36
N THR A 688 -5.36 -20.46 7.95
CA THR A 688 -4.92 -21.72 7.35
C THR A 688 -5.65 -22.91 7.99
N ARG A 689 -5.98 -23.93 7.19
CA ARG A 689 -6.47 -25.21 7.71
C ARG A 689 -5.44 -25.80 8.68
N GLY A 690 -5.90 -26.16 9.87
CA GLY A 690 -5.06 -26.58 11.00
C GLY A 690 -4.99 -25.54 12.11
N TYR A 691 -5.23 -24.25 11.82
CA TYR A 691 -5.29 -23.22 12.87
C TYR A 691 -6.54 -23.38 13.73
N ASP A 692 -7.72 -23.44 13.09
CA ASP A 692 -9.01 -23.59 13.78
C ASP A 692 -9.08 -24.94 14.52
N GLU A 693 -8.45 -25.97 13.95
CA GLU A 693 -8.35 -27.31 14.52
C GLU A 693 -7.20 -27.46 15.53
N LEU A 694 -6.44 -26.40 15.83
CA LEU A 694 -5.38 -26.36 16.85
C LEU A 694 -4.26 -27.37 16.63
N TYR A 695 -3.72 -27.42 15.41
CA TYR A 695 -2.57 -28.26 15.10
C TYR A 695 -1.36 -27.85 15.94
N PRO A 696 -0.63 -28.82 16.52
CA PRO A 696 0.46 -28.52 17.46
C PRO A 696 1.67 -27.88 16.78
N ARG A 697 1.83 -28.09 15.48
CA ARG A 697 2.97 -27.62 14.69
C ARG A 697 2.54 -27.25 13.28
N HIS A 698 3.27 -26.30 12.72
CA HIS A 698 3.26 -25.96 11.31
C HIS A 698 3.47 -27.22 10.46
N LEU A 699 2.70 -27.33 9.38
CA LEU A 699 2.77 -28.44 8.45
C LEU A 699 3.83 -28.16 7.39
N ASN A 700 4.93 -28.91 7.43
CA ASN A 700 5.97 -28.79 6.43
C ASN A 700 5.42 -29.21 5.05
N VAL A 701 5.29 -28.25 4.14
CA VAL A 701 4.72 -28.44 2.79
C VAL A 701 5.42 -29.51 1.96
N VAL A 702 6.70 -29.80 2.25
CA VAL A 702 7.52 -30.82 1.58
C VAL A 702 7.29 -32.20 2.20
N HIS A 703 7.55 -32.32 3.50
CA HIS A 703 7.68 -33.61 4.20
C HIS A 703 6.40 -34.15 4.85
N GLU A 704 5.34 -33.35 4.92
CA GLU A 704 4.06 -33.82 5.45
C GLU A 704 3.30 -34.64 4.40
N HIS A 705 2.87 -35.84 4.80
CA HIS A 705 2.18 -36.81 3.95
C HIS A 705 0.81 -37.21 4.48
N ARG A 706 0.49 -36.85 5.73
CA ARG A 706 -0.79 -37.15 6.36
C ARG A 706 -1.91 -36.30 5.73
N GLN A 707 -3.13 -36.81 5.77
CA GLN A 707 -4.30 -36.11 5.28
C GLN A 707 -4.96 -35.27 6.37
N TYR A 708 -5.66 -34.21 5.98
CA TYR A 708 -6.55 -33.51 6.90
C TYR A 708 -7.65 -34.43 7.38
N ALA A 709 -7.94 -34.39 8.68
CA ALA A 709 -9.12 -35.05 9.23
C ALA A 709 -10.39 -34.55 8.51
N VAL A 710 -11.29 -35.46 8.18
CA VAL A 710 -12.64 -35.13 7.72
C VAL A 710 -13.45 -34.72 8.94
N LEU A 711 -14.00 -33.51 8.92
CA LEU A 711 -14.77 -32.96 10.04
C LEU A 711 -16.27 -33.11 9.78
N ASP A 712 -16.88 -34.18 10.28
CA ASP A 712 -18.33 -34.37 10.21
C ASP A 712 -19.09 -33.28 10.98
N ASP A 713 -18.56 -32.93 12.16
CA ASP A 713 -19.04 -31.87 13.03
C ASP A 713 -17.94 -30.83 13.30
N PRO A 714 -17.67 -29.93 12.35
CA PRO A 714 -16.57 -28.98 12.47
C PRO A 714 -16.77 -27.95 13.58
N LEU A 715 -18.00 -27.73 14.06
CA LEU A 715 -18.28 -26.71 15.08
C LEU A 715 -17.77 -27.14 16.46
N HIS A 716 -17.67 -28.45 16.73
CA HIS A 716 -17.21 -28.99 18.00
C HIS A 716 -15.73 -29.42 17.98
N VAL A 717 -14.95 -28.90 17.03
CA VAL A 717 -13.50 -29.16 16.91
C VAL A 717 -12.74 -27.86 17.09
N GLY A 718 -11.87 -27.81 18.10
CA GLY A 718 -11.03 -26.64 18.39
C GLY A 718 -11.84 -25.35 18.50
N LEU A 719 -11.60 -24.42 17.57
CA LEU A 719 -12.28 -23.13 17.49
C LEU A 719 -13.58 -23.13 16.68
N GLY A 720 -14.02 -24.26 16.12
CA GLY A 720 -15.07 -24.34 15.11
C GLY A 720 -16.30 -23.46 15.36
N GLU A 721 -16.94 -23.56 16.52
CA GLU A 721 -18.10 -22.75 16.88
C GLU A 721 -17.75 -21.26 17.00
N ALA A 722 -16.70 -20.93 17.76
CA ALA A 722 -16.26 -19.54 17.94
C ALA A 722 -15.89 -18.90 16.59
N LYS A 723 -15.19 -19.64 15.72
CA LYS A 723 -14.80 -19.19 14.39
C LYS A 723 -16.01 -18.97 13.49
N ALA A 724 -17.01 -19.85 13.53
CA ALA A 724 -18.27 -19.66 12.82
C ALA A 724 -18.96 -18.35 13.21
N ARG A 725 -19.02 -18.04 14.51
CA ARG A 725 -19.58 -16.78 15.02
C ARG A 725 -18.75 -15.57 14.60
N LEU A 726 -17.43 -15.63 14.76
CA LEU A 726 -16.51 -14.55 14.39
C LEU A 726 -16.54 -14.24 12.89
N ASN A 727 -16.53 -15.26 12.04
CA ASN A 727 -16.58 -15.11 10.58
C ASN A 727 -17.93 -14.54 10.12
N SER A 728 -19.04 -15.01 10.69
CA SER A 728 -20.37 -14.47 10.41
C SER A 728 -20.49 -13.00 10.83
N LEU A 729 -20.00 -12.68 12.03
CA LEU A 729 -19.95 -11.33 12.58
C LEU A 729 -19.11 -10.40 11.69
N HIS A 730 -17.91 -10.81 11.30
CA HIS A 730 -17.01 -10.04 10.43
C HIS A 730 -17.68 -9.66 9.10
N ARG A 731 -18.37 -10.63 8.48
CA ARG A 731 -19.13 -10.40 7.24
C ARG A 731 -20.29 -9.42 7.45
N GLU A 732 -21.00 -9.53 8.56
CA GLU A 732 -22.11 -8.63 8.91
C GLU A 732 -21.62 -7.18 9.07
N ILE A 733 -20.49 -7.00 9.76
CA ILE A 733 -19.93 -5.68 10.07
C ILE A 733 -18.95 -5.17 9.00
N ALA A 734 -18.90 -5.78 7.81
CA ALA A 734 -17.97 -5.41 6.74
C ALA A 734 -18.04 -3.91 6.37
N GLN A 735 -19.22 -3.28 6.50
CA GLN A 735 -19.43 -1.85 6.23
C GLN A 735 -19.07 -0.93 7.40
N TYR A 736 -18.67 -1.48 8.55
CA TYR A 736 -18.29 -0.71 9.71
C TYR A 736 -16.83 -0.26 9.52
N GLN A 737 -16.62 1.04 9.43
CA GLN A 737 -15.33 1.61 9.02
C GLN A 737 -14.68 2.49 10.09
N GLU A 738 -15.39 2.75 11.19
CA GLU A 738 -14.86 3.49 12.33
C GLU A 738 -14.40 2.51 13.41
N VAL A 739 -13.19 2.70 13.96
CA VAL A 739 -12.55 1.80 14.91
C VAL A 739 -11.90 2.56 16.07
N HIS A 740 -11.93 1.94 17.24
CA HIS A 740 -11.07 2.27 18.36
C HIS A 740 -10.39 0.99 18.85
N VAL A 741 -9.08 1.04 19.01
CA VAL A 741 -8.28 -0.07 19.53
C VAL A 741 -7.57 0.42 20.77
N HIS A 742 -7.65 -0.35 21.84
CA HIS A 742 -6.97 -0.06 23.08
C HIS A 742 -6.36 -1.34 23.66
N GLN A 743 -5.16 -1.22 24.19
CA GLN A 743 -4.42 -2.30 24.84
C GLN A 743 -4.09 -1.87 26.27
N GLU A 744 -4.35 -2.78 27.21
CA GLU A 744 -4.01 -2.65 28.62
C GLU A 744 -3.50 -4.00 29.11
N SER A 745 -2.24 -4.06 29.55
CA SER A 745 -1.58 -5.31 29.94
C SER A 745 -1.71 -6.40 28.86
N GLU A 746 -2.41 -7.50 29.15
CA GLU A 746 -2.62 -8.63 28.24
C GLU A 746 -3.92 -8.54 27.43
N TYR A 747 -4.71 -7.48 27.67
CA TYR A 747 -6.00 -7.28 27.04
C TYR A 747 -5.88 -6.41 25.80
N VAL A 748 -6.57 -6.83 24.74
CA VAL A 748 -6.78 -6.02 23.54
C VAL A 748 -8.27 -5.85 23.32
N THR A 749 -8.69 -4.59 23.22
CA THR A 749 -10.08 -4.22 22.93
C THR A 749 -10.17 -3.60 21.55
N VAL A 750 -11.18 -4.02 20.79
CA VAL A 750 -11.47 -3.47 19.46
C VAL A 750 -12.95 -3.10 19.40
N HIS A 751 -13.24 -1.82 19.26
CA HIS A 751 -14.59 -1.30 19.04
C HIS A 751 -14.73 -0.88 17.59
N ARG A 752 -15.56 -1.59 16.82
CA ARG A 752 -15.83 -1.31 15.41
C ARG A 752 -17.25 -0.77 15.25
N VAL A 753 -17.43 0.34 14.54
CA VAL A 753 -18.67 1.13 14.48
C VAL A 753 -19.05 1.48 13.03
N HIS A 754 -20.34 1.40 12.73
CA HIS A 754 -20.89 1.82 11.45
C HIS A 754 -20.91 3.36 11.32
N PRO A 755 -20.35 3.93 10.24
CA PRO A 755 -20.16 5.39 10.10
C PRO A 755 -21.45 6.20 9.97
N VAL A 756 -22.59 5.57 9.70
CA VAL A 756 -23.92 6.22 9.62
C VAL A 756 -24.84 5.86 10.79
N THR A 757 -25.18 4.58 10.99
CA THR A 757 -26.11 4.14 12.04
C THR A 757 -25.55 4.24 13.45
N ARG A 758 -24.21 4.27 13.61
CA ARG A 758 -23.51 4.24 14.91
C ARG A 758 -23.80 2.98 15.74
N GLU A 759 -24.34 1.95 15.09
CA GLU A 759 -24.29 0.60 15.64
C GLU A 759 -22.84 0.14 15.64
N GLY A 760 -22.43 -0.58 16.67
CA GLY A 760 -21.05 -1.01 16.82
C GLY A 760 -20.96 -2.36 17.49
N VAL A 761 -19.77 -2.92 17.45
CA VAL A 761 -19.42 -4.18 18.12
C VAL A 761 -18.13 -3.94 18.88
N LEU A 762 -18.17 -4.14 20.18
CA LEU A 762 -16.99 -4.11 21.04
C LEU A 762 -16.59 -5.54 21.34
N MET A 763 -15.32 -5.83 21.07
CA MET A 763 -14.69 -7.10 21.41
C MET A 763 -13.58 -6.83 22.42
N ILE A 764 -13.51 -7.66 23.45
CA ILE A 764 -12.46 -7.69 24.46
C ILE A 764 -11.80 -9.07 24.39
N SER A 765 -10.50 -9.11 24.18
CA SER A 765 -9.69 -10.33 24.15
C SER A 765 -8.67 -10.31 25.27
N HIS A 766 -8.56 -11.41 26.02
CA HIS A 766 -7.41 -11.67 26.90
C HIS A 766 -6.42 -12.54 26.15
N CYS A 767 -5.35 -11.93 25.64
CA CYS A 767 -4.33 -12.64 24.87
C CYS A 767 -3.56 -13.63 25.74
N SER A 768 -3.10 -14.74 25.14
CA SER A 768 -2.35 -15.81 25.83
C SER A 768 -0.94 -15.96 25.25
N PHE A 769 -0.18 -14.86 25.30
CA PHE A 769 1.26 -14.91 24.99
C PHE A 769 2.02 -15.68 26.10
N LYS A 770 3.24 -16.13 25.81
CA LYS A 770 4.07 -16.85 26.80
C LYS A 770 4.26 -15.95 28.03
N GLY A 771 3.78 -16.41 29.19
CA GLY A 771 3.82 -15.66 30.45
C GLY A 771 2.52 -14.95 30.84
N ALA A 772 1.44 -15.11 30.08
CA ALA A 772 0.12 -14.55 30.41
C ALA A 772 -0.44 -15.08 31.74
N THR A 773 -1.23 -14.26 32.46
CA THR A 773 -1.73 -14.57 33.81
C THR A 773 -3.23 -14.30 33.98
N GLU A 774 -3.89 -15.04 34.88
CA GLU A 774 -5.31 -14.84 35.20
C GLU A 774 -5.57 -13.48 35.89
N ASP A 775 -4.59 -12.96 36.63
CA ASP A 775 -4.74 -11.76 37.48
C ASP A 775 -4.24 -10.46 36.79
N ALA A 776 -4.12 -10.47 35.45
CA ALA A 776 -3.67 -9.31 34.71
C ALA A 776 -4.61 -8.10 34.95
N PRO A 777 -4.08 -6.90 35.28
CA PRO A 777 -4.93 -5.76 35.59
C PRO A 777 -5.61 -5.24 34.31
N PHE A 778 -6.90 -4.95 34.43
CA PHE A 778 -7.74 -4.39 33.37
C PHE A 778 -8.84 -3.53 33.98
N GLU A 779 -8.97 -2.27 33.53
CA GLU A 779 -10.06 -1.41 33.97
C GLU A 779 -11.35 -1.74 33.21
N ASN A 780 -12.47 -1.89 33.93
CA ASN A 780 -13.78 -2.16 33.33
C ASN A 780 -14.13 -1.06 32.30
N PRO A 781 -14.42 -1.42 31.04
CA PRO A 781 -14.71 -0.44 30.00
C PRO A 781 -15.96 0.39 30.30
N ARG A 782 -15.84 1.72 30.13
CA ARG A 782 -16.93 2.69 30.29
C ARG A 782 -17.36 3.26 28.94
N LEU A 783 -18.56 2.90 28.49
CA LEU A 783 -19.13 3.30 27.21
C LEU A 783 -20.12 4.46 27.39
N TYR A 784 -19.65 5.70 27.19
CA TYR A 784 -20.47 6.90 27.35
C TYR A 784 -21.58 7.00 26.30
N GLY A 785 -22.81 7.30 26.75
CA GLY A 785 -24.01 7.46 25.93
C GLY A 785 -24.32 6.25 25.04
N THR A 786 -23.83 5.07 25.43
CA THR A 786 -23.86 3.86 24.62
C THR A 786 -24.49 2.73 25.43
N ALA A 787 -25.48 2.06 24.88
CA ALA A 787 -26.03 0.82 25.42
C ALA A 787 -25.23 -0.37 24.87
N ALA A 788 -25.08 -1.42 25.68
CA ALA A 788 -24.43 -2.67 25.30
C ALA A 788 -25.38 -3.86 25.48
N VAL A 789 -25.26 -4.86 24.60
CA VAL A 789 -25.99 -6.13 24.65
C VAL A 789 -24.97 -7.26 24.44
N PRO A 790 -24.90 -8.27 25.33
CA PRO A 790 -24.01 -9.42 25.13
C PRO A 790 -24.33 -10.17 23.84
N GLU A 791 -23.30 -10.56 23.08
CA GLU A 791 -23.45 -11.41 21.90
C GLU A 791 -22.98 -12.84 22.21
N PHE A 792 -21.73 -12.99 22.67
CA PHE A 792 -21.16 -14.26 23.13
C PHE A 792 -19.88 -14.01 23.93
N ALA A 793 -19.50 -14.98 24.75
CA ALA A 793 -18.22 -15.03 25.45
C ALA A 793 -17.69 -16.46 25.47
N TYR A 794 -16.42 -16.63 25.14
CA TYR A 794 -15.78 -17.94 25.09
C TYR A 794 -14.40 -17.92 25.75
N ARG A 795 -13.99 -19.09 26.25
CA ARG A 795 -12.63 -19.36 26.71
C ARG A 795 -12.12 -20.64 26.06
N LEU A 796 -10.95 -20.57 25.43
CA LEU A 796 -10.23 -21.76 24.98
C LEU A 796 -9.23 -22.18 26.05
N HIS A 797 -9.24 -23.46 26.44
CA HIS A 797 -8.24 -24.02 27.34
C HIS A 797 -7.92 -25.48 27.01
N SER A 798 -6.73 -25.92 27.42
CA SER A 798 -6.30 -27.31 27.30
C SER A 798 -7.23 -28.29 28.05
N ALA A 799 -7.56 -29.44 27.44
CA ALA A 799 -8.30 -30.49 28.13
C ALA A 799 -7.46 -31.13 29.26
N SER A 800 -8.07 -31.48 30.39
CA SER A 800 -7.37 -31.99 31.59
C SER A 800 -6.48 -33.22 31.35
N ALA A 801 -5.40 -33.36 32.12
CA ALA A 801 -4.34 -34.37 31.97
C ALA A 801 -4.80 -35.85 31.98
N GLU A 802 -6.02 -36.18 32.41
CA GLU A 802 -6.54 -37.56 32.31
C GLU A 802 -6.81 -38.01 30.87
N SER A 803 -6.86 -37.07 29.89
CA SER A 803 -6.96 -37.36 28.46
C SER A 803 -5.62 -37.25 27.69
N SER A 804 -4.51 -36.95 28.37
CA SER A 804 -3.22 -36.64 27.72
C SER A 804 -2.38 -37.87 27.35
N SER A 805 -3.01 -38.97 26.92
CA SER A 805 -2.30 -40.09 26.30
C SER A 805 -2.08 -39.83 24.81
N THR A 806 -1.40 -38.75 24.44
CA THR A 806 -1.08 -38.44 23.03
C THR A 806 0.21 -39.13 22.60
N ASN A 807 0.24 -40.46 22.71
CA ASN A 807 0.98 -41.32 21.79
C ASN A 807 -0.08 -42.08 20.97
N LYS A 808 -0.95 -41.35 20.26
CA LYS A 808 -1.75 -41.99 19.21
C LYS A 808 -0.75 -42.44 18.14
N ALA A 809 -0.81 -43.72 17.78
CA ALA A 809 -0.05 -44.24 16.64
C ALA A 809 -0.39 -43.39 15.40
N ASP A 810 0.59 -43.14 14.54
CA ASP A 810 0.38 -42.41 13.28
C ASP A 810 -0.62 -43.18 12.41
N ASP A 811 -1.84 -42.64 12.32
CA ASP A 811 -2.94 -43.19 11.54
C ASP A 811 -3.01 -42.59 10.13
N GLY A 812 -2.02 -41.77 9.75
CA GLY A 812 -2.01 -41.07 8.47
C GLY A 812 -2.88 -39.81 8.45
N ILE A 813 -3.46 -39.39 9.57
CA ILE A 813 -4.38 -38.25 9.67
C ILE A 813 -3.82 -37.17 10.61
N LEU A 814 -4.06 -35.91 10.23
CA LEU A 814 -3.68 -34.74 11.01
C LEU A 814 -4.74 -34.42 12.08
N HIS A 815 -4.32 -34.46 13.34
CA HIS A 815 -5.17 -34.22 14.50
C HIS A 815 -4.73 -32.97 15.27
N GLY A 816 -5.73 -32.26 15.82
CA GLY A 816 -5.55 -31.13 16.73
C GLY A 816 -5.15 -31.53 18.14
N LEU A 817 -4.69 -30.54 18.90
CA LEU A 817 -4.47 -30.68 20.34
C LEU A 817 -5.80 -30.82 21.09
N PRO A 818 -5.87 -31.71 22.12
CA PRO A 818 -7.04 -31.81 22.98
C PRO A 818 -7.34 -30.48 23.69
N SER A 819 -8.53 -29.95 23.48
CA SER A 819 -8.94 -28.62 23.94
C SER A 819 -10.43 -28.61 24.28
N VAL A 820 -10.81 -27.63 25.11
CA VAL A 820 -12.19 -27.33 25.46
C VAL A 820 -12.46 -25.87 25.12
N LEU A 821 -13.48 -25.63 24.30
CA LEU A 821 -14.05 -24.32 24.08
C LEU A 821 -15.25 -24.16 25.03
N GLU A 822 -15.06 -23.39 26.09
CA GLU A 822 -16.09 -23.14 27.10
C GLU A 822 -16.85 -21.85 26.77
N GLU A 823 -18.18 -21.92 26.73
CA GLU A 823 -19.04 -20.73 26.69
C GLU A 823 -19.12 -20.13 28.10
N LEU A 824 -18.74 -18.85 28.22
CA LEU A 824 -18.73 -18.13 29.48
C LEU A 824 -20.10 -17.45 29.73
N GLU A 825 -20.39 -17.17 31.00
CA GLU A 825 -21.56 -16.38 31.38
C GLU A 825 -21.54 -14.98 30.73
N PRO A 826 -22.71 -14.35 30.53
CA PRO A 826 -22.77 -12.98 30.04
C PRO A 826 -22.04 -11.99 30.97
N PRO A 827 -21.45 -10.90 30.43
CA PRO A 827 -20.81 -9.88 31.24
C PRO A 827 -21.82 -9.15 32.13
N GLY A 828 -21.34 -8.61 33.25
CA GLY A 828 -22.11 -7.65 34.04
C GLY A 828 -22.24 -6.33 33.27
N ILE A 829 -23.45 -5.85 33.07
CA ILE A 829 -23.73 -4.58 32.38
C ILE A 829 -24.45 -3.65 33.33
N TYR A 830 -23.79 -2.57 33.73
CA TYR A 830 -24.30 -1.61 34.71
C TYR A 830 -24.39 -0.22 34.11
N LYS A 831 -25.50 0.49 34.39
CA LYS A 831 -25.70 1.86 33.93
C LYS A 831 -25.42 2.83 35.06
N HIS A 832 -24.54 3.79 34.78
CA HIS A 832 -24.12 4.81 35.72
C HIS A 832 -24.27 6.19 35.11
N THR A 833 -24.07 7.24 35.90
CA THR A 833 -24.07 8.63 35.43
C THR A 833 -23.05 9.42 36.22
N ASP A 834 -22.21 10.20 35.52
CA ASP A 834 -21.24 11.11 36.11
C ASP A 834 -21.34 12.52 35.49
N SER A 835 -20.33 13.37 35.70
CA SER A 835 -20.27 14.73 35.14
C SER A 835 -20.22 14.78 33.62
N SER A 836 -19.81 13.69 32.96
CA SER A 836 -19.72 13.55 31.51
C SER A 836 -20.99 12.93 30.90
N GLY A 837 -21.91 12.44 31.74
CA GLY A 837 -23.22 11.93 31.36
C GLY A 837 -23.43 10.47 31.73
N MET A 838 -24.43 9.84 31.11
CA MET A 838 -24.70 8.42 31.31
C MET A 838 -23.63 7.57 30.62
N TYR A 839 -23.14 6.53 31.29
CA TYR A 839 -22.28 5.51 30.68
C TYR A 839 -22.71 4.11 31.09
N THR A 840 -22.39 3.15 30.22
CA THR A 840 -22.51 1.73 30.52
C THR A 840 -21.15 1.18 30.93
N GLU A 841 -21.04 0.61 32.12
CA GLU A 841 -19.86 -0.11 32.59
C GLU A 841 -20.01 -1.60 32.26
N LEU A 842 -18.95 -2.18 31.70
CA LEU A 842 -18.85 -3.60 31.38
C LEU A 842 -17.92 -4.30 32.38
N VAL A 843 -18.47 -5.23 33.15
CA VAL A 843 -17.73 -6.10 34.06
C VAL A 843 -17.55 -7.46 33.40
N LEU A 844 -16.29 -7.88 33.26
CA LEU A 844 -15.95 -9.16 32.63
C LEU A 844 -16.57 -10.34 33.41
N PRO A 845 -16.97 -11.42 32.71
CA PRO A 845 -17.54 -12.59 33.37
C PRO A 845 -16.49 -13.30 34.24
N ARG A 846 -16.96 -14.11 35.19
CA ARG A 846 -16.06 -14.94 36.00
C ARG A 846 -15.35 -15.96 35.11
N GLY A 847 -14.07 -16.20 35.38
CA GLY A 847 -13.27 -17.15 34.60
C GLY A 847 -12.73 -16.59 33.28
N PHE A 848 -12.82 -15.28 33.04
CA PHE A 848 -12.24 -14.61 31.88
C PHE A 848 -10.71 -14.47 31.98
N GLY A 849 -10.01 -15.61 31.83
CA GLY A 849 -8.55 -15.69 31.86
C GLY A 849 -7.91 -15.70 30.46
N PRO A 850 -6.58 -15.93 30.35
CA PRO A 850 -5.88 -15.98 29.07
C PRO A 850 -6.54 -16.96 28.10
N GLY A 851 -6.70 -16.55 26.83
CA GLY A 851 -7.43 -17.33 25.83
C GLY A 851 -8.94 -17.08 25.83
N SER A 852 -9.41 -15.99 26.44
CA SER A 852 -10.83 -15.62 26.48
C SER A 852 -11.18 -14.46 25.55
N VAL A 853 -12.41 -14.47 25.04
CA VAL A 853 -12.98 -13.42 24.18
C VAL A 853 -14.39 -13.11 24.63
N LEU A 854 -14.73 -11.83 24.72
CA LEU A 854 -16.07 -11.32 24.94
C LEU A 854 -16.46 -10.39 23.79
N VAL A 855 -17.64 -10.61 23.22
CA VAL A 855 -18.21 -9.73 22.19
C VAL A 855 -19.55 -9.18 22.67
N VAL A 856 -19.71 -7.86 22.57
CA VAL A 856 -20.96 -7.16 22.86
C VAL A 856 -21.34 -6.24 21.70
N ARG A 857 -22.63 -6.21 21.37
CA ARG A 857 -23.18 -5.19 20.46
C ARG A 857 -23.40 -3.90 21.21
N THR A 858 -23.13 -2.79 20.54
CA THR A 858 -23.20 -1.45 21.09
C THR A 858 -24.09 -0.57 20.23
N ARG A 859 -24.87 0.31 20.87
CA ARG A 859 -25.67 1.31 20.18
C ARG A 859 -25.70 2.60 20.96
N LEU A 860 -25.53 3.74 20.28
CA LEU A 860 -25.77 5.03 20.91
C LEU A 860 -27.22 5.15 21.41
N VAL A 861 -27.39 5.63 22.63
CA VAL A 861 -28.70 5.87 23.23
C VAL A 861 -29.32 7.12 22.60
N ASP A 862 -30.61 7.05 22.24
CA ASP A 862 -31.38 8.13 21.62
C ASP A 862 -30.80 8.72 20.31
N PHE A 863 -29.87 8.00 19.66
CA PHE A 863 -29.30 8.40 18.38
C PHE A 863 -30.24 8.10 17.21
N LYS A 864 -30.24 8.99 16.22
CA LYS A 864 -31.01 8.83 14.98
C LYS A 864 -30.05 8.79 13.77
N PRO A 865 -30.06 7.73 12.93
CA PRO A 865 -29.16 7.61 11.78
C PRO A 865 -29.26 8.74 10.75
N ASN A 866 -30.39 9.46 10.70
CA ASN A 866 -30.57 10.58 9.77
C ASN A 866 -30.00 11.91 10.29
N LEU A 867 -29.22 11.92 11.37
CA LEU A 867 -28.64 13.15 11.94
C LEU A 867 -27.72 13.88 10.95
N ASP A 868 -26.82 13.15 10.27
CA ASP A 868 -25.92 13.72 9.26
C ASP A 868 -26.72 14.43 8.14
N TRP A 869 -27.83 13.83 7.69
CA TRP A 869 -28.75 14.44 6.71
C TRP A 869 -29.44 15.69 7.28
N LYS A 870 -29.99 15.58 8.49
CA LYS A 870 -30.73 16.69 9.13
C LYS A 870 -29.84 17.91 9.41
N ILE A 871 -28.55 17.69 9.69
CA ILE A 871 -27.58 18.78 9.84
C ILE A 871 -27.34 19.51 8.53
N ARG A 872 -27.38 18.81 7.40
CA ARG A 872 -27.06 19.38 6.07
C ARG A 872 -28.23 20.12 5.41
N THR A 873 -29.47 19.86 5.83
CA THR A 873 -30.67 20.38 5.16
C THR A 873 -31.03 21.81 5.58
N CYS A 874 -31.75 22.51 4.69
CA CYS A 874 -32.33 23.85 4.92
C CYS A 874 -31.31 24.97 5.21
N ALA A 875 -30.01 24.76 5.00
CA ALA A 875 -29.00 25.79 5.22
C ALA A 875 -29.16 26.97 4.24
N ASP A 876 -29.39 26.70 2.95
CA ASP A 876 -29.61 27.75 1.94
C ASP A 876 -30.90 28.56 2.22
N GLU A 877 -31.95 27.90 2.73
CA GLU A 877 -33.19 28.56 3.15
C GLU A 877 -32.95 29.51 4.32
N ALA A 878 -32.18 29.07 5.32
CA ALA A 878 -31.87 29.85 6.52
C ALA A 878 -31.06 31.13 6.21
N VAL A 879 -30.25 31.12 5.14
CA VAL A 879 -29.45 32.28 4.71
C VAL A 879 -30.10 33.10 3.60
N SER A 880 -31.22 32.65 3.03
CA SER A 880 -31.85 33.22 1.83
C SER A 880 -32.22 34.71 1.93
N LYS A 881 -32.51 35.20 3.14
CA LYS A 881 -32.90 36.59 3.42
C LYS A 881 -31.75 37.46 3.94
N LEU A 882 -30.55 36.92 4.07
CA LEU A 882 -29.39 37.70 4.52
C LEU A 882 -28.91 38.62 3.40
N ASP A 883 -28.61 39.87 3.75
CA ASP A 883 -27.93 40.84 2.90
C ASP A 883 -26.42 40.83 3.18
N LEU A 884 -25.64 41.63 2.43
CA LEU A 884 -24.18 41.67 2.57
C LEU A 884 -23.72 42.17 3.95
N GLY A 885 -24.49 43.01 4.63
CA GLY A 885 -24.20 43.47 5.99
C GLY A 885 -24.41 42.38 7.05
N ALA A 886 -25.51 41.63 6.95
CA ALA A 886 -25.75 40.48 7.80
C ALA A 886 -24.73 39.35 7.54
N LEU A 887 -24.27 39.20 6.29
CA LEU A 887 -23.21 38.25 5.93
C LEU A 887 -21.85 38.63 6.51
N ASN A 888 -21.53 39.93 6.64
CA ASN A 888 -20.35 40.40 7.40
C ASN A 888 -20.38 39.87 8.85
N VAL A 889 -21.55 39.97 9.50
CA VAL A 889 -21.75 39.46 10.86
C VAL A 889 -21.59 37.93 10.93
N ALA A 890 -22.28 37.21 10.05
CA ALA A 890 -22.29 35.75 10.07
C ALA A 890 -20.91 35.13 9.78
N LEU A 891 -20.17 35.71 8.84
CA LEU A 891 -18.88 35.17 8.39
C LEU A 891 -17.67 35.72 9.16
N TYR A 892 -17.61 37.01 9.46
CA TYR A 892 -16.34 37.68 9.80
C TYR A 892 -16.34 38.30 11.20
N ARG A 893 -16.40 39.63 11.32
CA ARG A 893 -16.24 40.40 12.57
C ARG A 893 -14.94 40.12 13.32
N CYS A 894 -14.00 41.05 13.29
CA CYS A 894 -12.86 40.97 14.19
C CYS A 894 -13.28 41.28 15.65
N ASP A 895 -12.43 40.96 16.63
CA ASP A 895 -12.72 41.15 18.07
C ASP A 895 -13.15 42.59 18.41
N ALA A 896 -12.47 43.60 17.83
CA ALA A 896 -12.78 45.01 18.06
C ALA A 896 -14.17 45.39 17.54
N GLU A 897 -14.53 44.93 16.33
CA GLU A 897 -15.84 45.19 15.74
C GLU A 897 -16.98 44.51 16.52
N GLU A 898 -16.75 43.31 17.03
CA GLU A 898 -17.72 42.57 17.85
C GLU A 898 -18.00 43.32 19.17
N ARG A 899 -16.93 43.74 19.86
CA ARG A 899 -17.02 44.47 21.14
C ARG A 899 -17.76 45.78 21.01
N ASP A 900 -17.47 46.50 19.94
CA ASP A 900 -18.08 47.80 19.68
C ASP A 900 -19.59 47.72 19.42
N THR A 901 -20.06 46.60 18.84
CA THR A 901 -21.47 46.48 18.44
C THR A 901 -22.34 45.80 19.47
N ILE A 902 -21.87 44.68 20.05
CA ILE A 902 -22.68 43.87 20.97
C ILE A 902 -22.01 43.63 22.34
N GLY A 903 -20.82 44.19 22.58
CA GLY A 903 -20.09 44.05 23.85
C GLY A 903 -19.36 42.71 24.06
N ASP A 904 -19.46 41.79 23.10
CA ASP A 904 -18.78 40.49 23.13
C ASP A 904 -17.45 40.52 22.37
N GLY A 905 -16.63 39.47 22.48
CA GLY A 905 -15.36 39.36 21.74
C GLY A 905 -15.21 38.04 20.98
N SER A 906 -14.04 37.88 20.39
CA SER A 906 -13.59 36.64 19.76
C SER A 906 -13.55 35.48 20.75
N TYR A 907 -13.97 34.30 20.31
CA TYR A 907 -13.91 33.09 21.14
C TYR A 907 -12.47 32.66 21.33
N ASN A 908 -12.08 32.39 22.59
CA ASN A 908 -10.76 31.88 22.93
C ASN A 908 -10.82 30.36 23.11
N VAL A 909 -10.14 29.62 22.23
CA VAL A 909 -10.02 28.17 22.30
C VAL A 909 -8.81 27.81 23.17
N PRO A 910 -8.98 27.09 24.30
CA PRO A 910 -7.86 26.66 25.14
C PRO A 910 -6.79 25.91 24.34
N GLY A 911 -5.52 26.27 24.54
CA GLY A 911 -4.37 25.69 23.82
C GLY A 911 -4.15 26.22 22.39
N LEU A 912 -5.04 27.08 21.88
CA LEU A 912 -4.94 27.68 20.55
C LEU A 912 -4.92 29.21 20.59
N GLY A 913 -5.78 29.82 21.40
CA GLY A 913 -5.94 31.27 21.51
C GLY A 913 -7.24 31.82 20.90
N PRO A 914 -7.37 33.16 20.82
CA PRO A 914 -8.54 33.80 20.22
C PRO A 914 -8.64 33.56 18.71
N LEU A 915 -9.85 33.32 18.22
CA LEU A 915 -10.12 33.18 16.80
C LEU A 915 -9.91 34.53 16.07
N PRO A 916 -9.42 34.52 14.81
CA PRO A 916 -9.18 35.76 14.05
C PRO A 916 -10.48 36.50 13.70
N TYR A 917 -11.60 35.79 13.68
CA TYR A 917 -12.93 36.30 13.41
C TYR A 917 -13.92 35.65 14.39
N CYS A 918 -14.95 36.38 14.81
CA CYS A 918 -16.01 35.88 15.69
C CYS A 918 -17.01 35.00 14.91
N GLY A 919 -17.21 35.32 13.63
CA GLY A 919 -18.05 34.57 12.70
C GLY A 919 -17.45 33.27 12.20
N LEU A 920 -18.18 32.61 11.29
CA LEU A 920 -17.86 31.26 10.81
C LEU A 920 -16.47 31.15 10.16
N GLN A 921 -15.93 32.22 9.57
CA GLN A 921 -14.58 32.25 9.02
C GLN A 921 -13.50 31.97 10.08
N GLY A 922 -13.71 32.41 11.33
CA GLY A 922 -12.76 32.21 12.42
C GLY A 922 -12.58 30.72 12.70
N TRP A 923 -13.70 30.02 12.85
CA TRP A 923 -13.72 28.56 13.00
C TRP A 923 -13.18 27.85 11.76
N PHE A 924 -13.56 28.30 10.56
CA PHE A 924 -13.16 27.65 9.31
C PHE A 924 -11.66 27.79 9.00
N THR A 925 -10.99 28.80 9.58
CA THR A 925 -9.53 28.94 9.51
C THR A 925 -8.81 27.70 10.02
N HIS A 926 -9.36 27.01 11.02
CA HIS A 926 -8.83 25.75 11.55
C HIS A 926 -9.50 24.55 10.88
N LEU A 927 -10.83 24.55 10.73
CA LEU A 927 -11.57 23.40 10.17
C LEU A 927 -11.13 23.05 8.73
N LYS A 928 -10.68 24.02 7.93
CA LYS A 928 -10.14 23.77 6.58
C LYS A 928 -8.92 22.84 6.55
N HIS A 929 -8.19 22.72 7.67
CA HIS A 929 -7.05 21.83 7.83
C HIS A 929 -7.43 20.56 8.60
N ILE A 930 -8.27 20.70 9.64
CA ILE A 930 -8.71 19.58 10.49
C ILE A 930 -9.54 18.57 9.69
N ILE A 931 -10.47 19.02 8.84
CA ILE A 931 -11.37 18.12 8.10
C ILE A 931 -10.59 17.25 7.10
N PRO A 932 -9.73 17.78 6.19
CA PRO A 932 -9.03 16.94 5.22
C PRO A 932 -7.99 15.99 5.83
N SER A 933 -7.41 16.36 6.98
CA SER A 933 -6.40 15.55 7.68
C SER A 933 -7.00 14.61 8.73
N ASN A 934 -8.30 14.73 9.03
CA ASN A 934 -8.96 14.04 10.13
C ASN A 934 -8.23 14.21 11.48
N ASP A 935 -7.71 15.41 11.75
CA ASP A 935 -6.93 15.70 12.95
C ASP A 935 -7.83 15.85 14.19
N LEU A 936 -8.28 14.72 14.74
CA LEU A 936 -9.04 14.66 15.98
C LEU A 936 -8.22 15.04 17.22
N GLY A 937 -6.89 15.14 17.09
CA GLY A 937 -5.95 15.55 18.13
C GLY A 937 -5.84 17.07 18.29
N HIS A 938 -6.36 17.86 17.35
CA HIS A 938 -6.31 19.32 17.38
C HIS A 938 -6.93 19.90 18.67
N PRO A 939 -6.36 21.00 19.25
CA PRO A 939 -6.89 21.64 20.46
C PRO A 939 -8.37 22.00 20.40
N LEU A 940 -8.85 22.45 19.23
CA LEU A 940 -10.29 22.69 18.99
C LEU A 940 -11.14 21.43 19.21
N CYS A 941 -10.71 20.28 18.70
CA CYS A 941 -11.44 19.02 18.88
C CYS A 941 -11.40 18.56 20.34
N ALA A 942 -10.28 18.75 21.03
CA ALA A 942 -10.18 18.49 22.47
C ALA A 942 -11.15 19.37 23.27
N HIS A 943 -11.21 20.67 22.98
CA HIS A 943 -12.13 21.61 23.61
C HIS A 943 -13.60 21.26 23.36
N LEU A 944 -13.94 20.88 22.12
CA LEU A 944 -15.29 20.44 21.76
C LEU A 944 -15.74 19.17 22.51
N ARG A 945 -14.81 18.30 22.91
CA ARG A 945 -15.11 17.12 23.76
C ARG A 945 -15.30 17.49 25.23
N GLN A 946 -14.78 18.63 25.68
CA GLN A 946 -14.87 19.07 27.07
C GLN A 946 -16.22 19.74 27.40
N GLY A 947 -16.89 20.34 26.40
CA GLY A 947 -18.20 20.94 26.62
C GLY A 947 -18.78 21.69 25.42
N TRP A 948 -19.94 22.31 25.63
CA TRP A 948 -20.78 22.87 24.56
C TRP A 948 -20.60 24.37 24.33
N TRP A 949 -19.66 25.02 25.03
CA TRP A 949 -19.49 26.48 25.00
C TRP A 949 -19.31 27.05 23.59
N ALA A 950 -18.63 26.33 22.70
CA ALA A 950 -18.45 26.75 21.32
C ALA A 950 -19.77 26.77 20.52
N LEU A 951 -20.68 25.81 20.77
CA LEU A 951 -21.99 25.76 20.12
C LEU A 951 -22.84 26.95 20.57
N ASP A 952 -22.85 27.21 21.88
CA ASP A 952 -23.61 28.30 22.48
C ASP A 952 -23.09 29.68 22.05
N TYR A 953 -21.78 29.82 21.89
CA TYR A 953 -21.18 31.04 21.35
C TYR A 953 -21.65 31.34 19.93
N VAL A 954 -21.68 30.34 19.04
CA VAL A 954 -22.04 30.51 17.63
C VAL A 954 -23.47 31.02 17.47
N SER A 955 -24.46 30.44 18.16
CA SER A 955 -25.84 30.93 18.06
C SER A 955 -26.09 32.18 18.90
N GLY A 956 -25.49 32.26 20.10
CA GLY A 956 -25.64 33.38 21.01
C GLY A 956 -25.24 34.73 20.40
N ARG A 957 -24.11 34.77 19.66
CA ARG A 957 -23.69 36.01 18.99
C ARG A 957 -24.67 36.45 17.89
N LEU A 958 -25.20 35.51 17.11
CA LEU A 958 -26.18 35.81 16.04
C LEU A 958 -27.47 36.38 16.63
N ARG A 959 -27.92 35.86 17.78
CA ARG A 959 -29.10 36.39 18.50
C ARG A 959 -28.90 37.83 18.95
N LYS A 960 -27.72 38.18 19.48
CA LYS A 960 -27.40 39.56 19.87
C LYS A 960 -27.46 40.50 18.66
N TYR A 961 -26.87 40.09 17.54
CA TYR A 961 -26.91 40.86 16.30
C TYR A 961 -28.28 40.92 15.64
N SER A 962 -29.22 40.03 15.96
CA SER A 962 -30.55 40.04 15.36
C SER A 962 -31.37 41.30 15.69
N GLN A 963 -30.97 42.05 16.72
CA GLN A 963 -31.55 43.37 17.04
C GLN A 963 -31.22 44.41 15.95
N VAL A 964 -30.06 44.29 15.31
CA VAL A 964 -29.59 45.17 14.22
C VAL A 964 -29.94 44.58 12.85
N TYR A 965 -29.82 43.25 12.70
CA TYR A 965 -30.11 42.51 11.49
C TYR A 965 -31.15 41.41 11.76
N PRO A 966 -32.47 41.73 11.78
CA PRO A 966 -33.52 40.75 12.09
C PRO A 966 -33.48 39.43 11.30
N PRO A 967 -33.09 39.41 10.00
CA PRO A 967 -32.95 38.16 9.24
C PRO A 967 -31.96 37.13 9.83
N LEU A 968 -31.00 37.55 10.67
CA LEU A 968 -30.07 36.63 11.34
C LEU A 968 -30.77 35.66 12.31
N ASN A 969 -32.00 35.97 12.75
CA ASN A 969 -32.78 35.04 13.56
C ASN A 969 -33.01 33.70 12.86
N ALA A 970 -33.25 33.70 11.54
CA ALA A 970 -33.45 32.46 10.79
C ALA A 970 -32.20 31.55 10.83
N LEU A 971 -31.01 32.14 10.72
CA LEU A 971 -29.75 31.41 10.84
C LEU A 971 -29.48 30.96 12.28
N ALA A 972 -29.78 31.80 13.27
CA ALA A 972 -29.66 31.43 14.69
C ALA A 972 -30.62 30.29 15.07
N ASP A 973 -31.88 30.36 14.65
CA ASP A 973 -32.88 29.30 14.81
C ASP A 973 -32.41 28.00 14.15
N TRP A 974 -31.84 28.09 12.94
CA TRP A 974 -31.27 26.94 12.25
C TRP A 974 -30.16 26.29 13.08
N PHE A 975 -29.21 27.06 13.61
CA PHE A 975 -28.16 26.55 14.49
C PHE A 975 -28.72 25.95 15.79
N ASP A 976 -29.62 26.65 16.48
CA ASP A 976 -30.20 26.18 17.74
C ASP A 976 -30.95 24.84 17.57
N GLU A 977 -31.65 24.66 16.44
CA GLU A 977 -32.29 23.38 16.11
C GLU A 977 -31.27 22.25 15.99
N ARG A 978 -30.13 22.48 15.30
CA ARG A 978 -29.07 21.47 15.12
C ARG A 978 -28.31 21.24 16.42
N TRP A 979 -27.95 22.27 17.17
CA TRP A 979 -27.27 22.16 18.47
C TRP A 979 -28.10 21.40 19.49
N THR A 980 -29.42 21.55 19.47
CA THR A 980 -30.32 20.73 20.31
C THR A 980 -30.22 19.23 20.01
N LEU A 981 -29.94 18.86 18.75
CA LEU A 981 -29.72 17.47 18.36
C LEU A 981 -28.30 17.01 18.68
N VAL A 982 -27.30 17.85 18.39
CA VAL A 982 -25.88 17.53 18.62
C VAL A 982 -25.57 17.39 20.10
N LYS A 983 -26.18 18.17 20.99
CA LYS A 983 -26.01 18.03 22.45
C LYS A 983 -26.53 16.71 23.02
N ARG A 984 -27.30 15.92 22.24
CA ARG A 984 -27.77 14.59 22.65
C ARG A 984 -26.79 13.47 22.31
N VAL A 985 -25.80 13.73 21.45
CA VAL A 985 -24.79 12.73 21.12
C VAL A 985 -23.66 12.76 22.16
N PRO A 986 -22.93 11.64 22.36
CA PRO A 986 -21.80 11.62 23.28
C PRO A 986 -20.72 12.64 22.92
N ASN A 987 -19.99 13.12 23.93
CA ASN A 987 -19.00 14.18 23.76
C ASN A 987 -17.91 13.86 22.72
N PHE A 988 -17.50 12.59 22.60
CA PHE A 988 -16.49 12.17 21.61
C PHE A 988 -16.94 12.40 20.16
N MET A 989 -18.25 12.51 19.89
CA MET A 989 -18.81 12.79 18.55
C MET A 989 -18.97 14.28 18.26
N LEU A 990 -18.85 15.16 19.26
CA LEU A 990 -19.05 16.60 19.10
C LEU A 990 -18.15 17.25 18.04
N PRO A 991 -16.83 16.92 17.96
CA PRO A 991 -15.97 17.48 16.91
C PRO A 991 -16.51 17.25 15.50
N ARG A 992 -17.01 16.04 15.21
CA ARG A 992 -17.58 15.69 13.91
C ARG A 992 -18.78 16.54 13.56
N TYR A 993 -19.77 16.55 14.45
CA TYR A 993 -21.04 17.21 14.20
C TYR A 993 -20.94 18.73 14.23
N PHE A 994 -20.05 19.27 15.05
CA PHE A 994 -19.69 20.68 14.99
C PHE A 994 -19.10 21.04 13.63
N ALA A 995 -18.07 20.32 13.18
CA ALA A 995 -17.42 20.59 11.90
C ALA A 995 -18.39 20.48 10.71
N LEU A 996 -19.26 19.46 10.71
CA LEU A 996 -20.26 19.27 9.65
C LEU A 996 -21.29 20.41 9.61
N THR A 997 -21.79 20.82 10.76
CA THR A 997 -22.77 21.92 10.87
C THR A 997 -22.13 23.23 10.41
N MET A 998 -20.92 23.52 10.88
CA MET A 998 -20.16 24.72 10.53
C MET A 998 -19.82 24.77 9.04
N TYR A 999 -19.35 23.66 8.46
CA TYR A 999 -19.05 23.58 7.03
C TYR A 999 -20.30 23.84 6.18
N THR A 1000 -21.42 23.19 6.52
CA THR A 1000 -22.69 23.33 5.78
C THR A 1000 -23.16 24.80 5.77
N ALA A 1001 -23.21 25.42 6.95
CA ALA A 1001 -23.61 26.83 7.07
C ALA A 1001 -22.62 27.77 6.37
N TYR A 1002 -21.31 27.51 6.50
CA TYR A 1002 -20.27 28.31 5.86
C TYR A 1002 -20.41 28.29 4.33
N GLN A 1003 -20.61 27.11 3.71
CA GLN A 1003 -20.81 27.01 2.26
C GLN A 1003 -22.09 27.75 1.80
N ALA A 1004 -23.20 27.62 2.54
CA ALA A 1004 -24.44 28.34 2.21
C ALA A 1004 -24.25 29.87 2.28
N LEU A 1005 -23.54 30.36 3.29
CA LEU A 1005 -23.21 31.79 3.43
C LEU A 1005 -22.32 32.29 2.29
N LEU A 1006 -21.31 31.52 1.88
CA LEU A 1006 -20.44 31.89 0.76
C LEU A 1006 -21.23 31.95 -0.56
N ARG A 1007 -22.07 30.95 -0.83
CA ARG A 1007 -22.94 30.96 -2.02
C ARG A 1007 -23.87 32.17 -2.03
N ARG A 1008 -24.49 32.48 -0.88
CA ARG A 1008 -25.37 33.65 -0.74
C ARG A 1008 -24.62 34.96 -0.97
N ALA A 1009 -23.44 35.12 -0.39
CA ALA A 1009 -22.61 36.32 -0.58
C ALA A 1009 -22.26 36.54 -2.05
N LEU A 1010 -21.78 35.50 -2.73
CA LEU A 1010 -21.43 35.57 -4.15
C LEU A 1010 -22.65 35.84 -5.04
N ALA A 1011 -23.81 35.23 -4.74
CA ALA A 1011 -25.04 35.47 -5.49
C ALA A 1011 -25.54 36.93 -5.38
N LEU A 1012 -25.20 37.64 -4.30
CA LEU A 1012 -25.52 39.06 -4.11
C LEU A 1012 -24.49 40.01 -4.75
N MET A 1013 -23.39 39.50 -5.31
CA MET A 1013 -22.35 40.27 -5.97
C MET A 1013 -22.19 39.82 -7.44
N PRO A 1014 -23.19 40.07 -8.32
CA PRO A 1014 -23.23 39.52 -9.68
C PRO A 1014 -22.26 40.21 -10.68
N GLY A 1015 -21.17 40.81 -10.18
CA GLY A 1015 -20.23 41.56 -11.00
C GLY A 1015 -19.46 40.67 -11.98
N GLU A 1016 -19.05 41.25 -13.13
CA GLU A 1016 -18.53 40.48 -14.27
C GLU A 1016 -17.32 39.59 -13.96
N ILE A 1017 -16.50 39.96 -12.96
CA ILE A 1017 -15.27 39.25 -12.56
C ILE A 1017 -15.53 38.31 -11.37
N VAL A 1018 -16.58 38.59 -10.57
CA VAL A 1018 -17.00 37.75 -9.46
C VAL A 1018 -17.52 36.43 -10.03
N GLY A 1019 -17.10 35.32 -9.46
CA GLY A 1019 -17.50 34.00 -9.95
C GLY A 1019 -16.59 33.42 -11.02
N ARG A 1020 -15.61 34.16 -11.59
CA ARG A 1020 -14.72 33.65 -12.68
C ARG A 1020 -13.62 32.70 -12.25
N SER A 1021 -13.13 32.79 -11.03
CA SER A 1021 -12.16 31.84 -10.46
C SER A 1021 -12.33 31.73 -8.96
N ARG A 1022 -11.79 30.65 -8.37
CA ARG A 1022 -11.76 30.48 -6.91
C ARG A 1022 -11.05 31.66 -6.23
N PHE A 1023 -10.00 32.19 -6.87
CA PHE A 1023 -9.25 33.33 -6.38
C PHE A 1023 -10.08 34.62 -6.41
N THR A 1024 -10.76 34.91 -7.52
CA THR A 1024 -11.60 36.12 -7.61
C THR A 1024 -12.80 36.05 -6.67
N ASN A 1025 -13.34 34.85 -6.41
CA ASN A 1025 -14.36 34.65 -5.36
C ASN A 1025 -13.83 35.02 -3.97
N GLN A 1026 -12.62 34.57 -3.62
CA GLN A 1026 -11.99 34.90 -2.35
C GLN A 1026 -11.71 36.39 -2.22
N LEU A 1027 -11.25 37.05 -3.28
CA LEU A 1027 -11.07 38.51 -3.31
C LEU A 1027 -12.39 39.26 -3.17
N ALA A 1028 -13.44 38.85 -3.87
CA ALA A 1028 -14.75 39.48 -3.77
C ALA A 1028 -15.32 39.39 -2.34
N LEU A 1029 -15.11 38.26 -1.65
CA LEU A 1029 -15.53 38.09 -0.26
C LEU A 1029 -14.84 39.07 0.71
N THR A 1030 -13.69 39.66 0.36
CA THR A 1030 -13.07 40.76 1.11
C THR A 1030 -13.96 42.01 1.15
N SER A 1031 -14.80 42.23 0.13
CA SER A 1031 -15.83 43.29 0.16
C SER A 1031 -16.79 43.10 1.34
N VAL A 1032 -17.19 41.86 1.61
CA VAL A 1032 -18.06 41.50 2.73
C VAL A 1032 -17.30 41.59 4.06
N GLN A 1033 -15.99 41.34 4.07
CA GLN A 1033 -15.16 41.48 5.27
C GLN A 1033 -15.06 42.94 5.73
N LEU A 1034 -14.78 43.86 4.81
CA LEU A 1034 -14.43 45.24 5.15
C LEU A 1034 -15.64 46.19 5.26
N LEU A 1035 -16.77 45.86 4.64
CA LEU A 1035 -18.02 46.62 4.80
C LEU A 1035 -18.92 46.00 5.87
N GLY A 1036 -19.13 46.72 6.96
CA GLY A 1036 -20.01 46.31 8.05
C GLY A 1036 -20.45 47.48 8.91
N HIS A 1037 -21.43 47.24 9.78
CA HIS A 1037 -21.89 48.21 10.76
C HIS A 1037 -21.09 48.10 12.06
N VAL A 1038 -20.78 49.24 12.68
CA VAL A 1038 -20.20 49.35 14.03
C VAL A 1038 -20.90 50.50 14.77
N SER A 1039 -20.93 50.50 16.10
CA SER A 1039 -21.66 51.51 16.89
C SER A 1039 -20.90 52.82 17.05
N SER A 1040 -19.57 52.74 17.08
CA SER A 1040 -18.69 53.88 17.37
C SER A 1040 -18.50 54.86 16.21
N THR A 1041 -18.83 54.47 14.98
CA THR A 1041 -18.58 55.27 13.77
C THR A 1041 -19.48 54.84 12.62
N GLY A 1042 -19.65 55.71 11.62
CA GLY A 1042 -20.48 55.47 10.45
C GLY A 1042 -20.17 56.48 9.35
N LEU A 1043 -20.87 56.38 8.22
CA LEU A 1043 -20.62 57.27 7.07
C LEU A 1043 -21.06 58.71 7.31
N ARG A 1044 -22.12 58.94 8.10
CA ARG A 1044 -22.68 60.28 8.33
C ARG A 1044 -22.62 60.67 9.79
N PRO A 1045 -22.29 61.93 10.14
CA PRO A 1045 -22.18 62.39 11.52
C PRO A 1045 -23.53 62.42 12.27
N HIS A 1046 -24.66 62.55 11.55
CA HIS A 1046 -26.00 62.66 12.13
C HIS A 1046 -27.04 61.80 11.36
N GLY A 1047 -27.83 61.01 12.09
CA GLY A 1047 -29.19 60.65 11.66
C GLY A 1047 -29.42 59.35 10.87
N LEU A 1048 -28.42 58.51 10.58
CA LEU A 1048 -28.65 57.18 9.99
C LEU A 1048 -27.79 56.12 10.68
N SER A 1049 -28.16 55.76 11.92
CA SER A 1049 -27.61 54.57 12.59
C SER A 1049 -28.05 53.33 11.81
N GLY A 1050 -27.13 52.63 11.15
CA GLY A 1050 -27.42 51.38 10.43
C GLY A 1050 -26.76 51.22 9.06
N LEU A 1051 -26.19 52.28 8.47
CA LEU A 1051 -25.45 52.15 7.21
C LEU A 1051 -24.09 51.48 7.44
N CYS A 1052 -23.73 50.52 6.59
CA CYS A 1052 -22.41 49.89 6.62
C CYS A 1052 -21.34 50.89 6.17
N SER A 1053 -20.19 50.87 6.86
CA SER A 1053 -19.04 51.70 6.52
C SER A 1053 -17.82 50.82 6.23
N MET A 1054 -16.99 51.24 5.28
CA MET A 1054 -15.76 50.53 4.90
C MET A 1054 -14.65 50.75 5.93
N SER A 1055 -14.10 49.64 6.42
CA SER A 1055 -12.86 49.60 7.19
C SER A 1055 -11.65 49.65 6.25
N ALA A 1056 -10.62 50.43 6.61
CA ALA A 1056 -9.34 50.41 5.88
C ALA A 1056 -8.53 49.10 6.11
N GLY A 1057 -8.87 48.32 7.14
CA GLY A 1057 -8.20 47.05 7.43
C GLY A 1057 -8.51 46.52 8.83
N LEU A 1058 -8.54 45.19 8.96
CA LEU A 1058 -8.84 44.52 10.22
C LEU A 1058 -7.54 43.98 10.88
N PRO A 1059 -7.44 43.97 12.22
CA PRO A 1059 -8.38 44.54 13.19
C PRO A 1059 -8.12 46.03 13.50
N HIS A 1060 -6.96 46.60 13.12
CA HIS A 1060 -6.48 47.89 13.63
C HIS A 1060 -7.27 49.12 13.15
N PHE A 1061 -7.90 49.06 11.98
CA PHE A 1061 -8.64 50.17 11.38
C PHE A 1061 -10.12 49.83 11.25
N SER A 1062 -10.72 49.37 12.35
CA SER A 1062 -12.05 48.75 12.32
C SER A 1062 -13.11 49.50 13.15
N THR A 1063 -12.73 50.33 14.12
CA THR A 1063 -13.68 51.03 15.00
C THR A 1063 -13.28 52.49 15.24
N HIS A 1064 -14.20 53.25 15.83
CA HIS A 1064 -14.03 54.66 16.18
C HIS A 1064 -13.52 55.52 15.01
N HIS A 1065 -12.68 56.52 15.31
CA HIS A 1065 -12.07 57.42 14.32
C HIS A 1065 -11.08 56.72 13.37
N MET A 1066 -10.71 55.47 13.64
CA MET A 1066 -9.70 54.72 12.87
C MET A 1066 -10.31 53.85 11.77
N ARG A 1067 -11.64 53.77 11.65
CA ARG A 1067 -12.30 52.87 10.67
C ARG A 1067 -12.20 53.37 9.24
N CYS A 1068 -12.72 54.56 8.97
CA CYS A 1068 -12.91 55.08 7.62
C CYS A 1068 -11.82 56.09 7.27
N TRP A 1069 -11.02 55.78 6.26
CA TRP A 1069 -9.97 56.65 5.74
C TRP A 1069 -10.27 56.98 4.28
N GLY A 1070 -10.53 58.25 3.97
CA GLY A 1070 -10.98 58.66 2.63
C GLY A 1070 -10.06 58.13 1.51
N ARG A 1071 -8.74 58.23 1.70
CA ARG A 1071 -7.74 57.68 0.76
C ARG A 1071 -7.98 56.19 0.48
N ASP A 1072 -8.03 55.38 1.52
CA ASP A 1072 -8.16 53.91 1.43
C ASP A 1072 -9.53 53.52 0.86
N VAL A 1073 -10.59 54.21 1.28
CA VAL A 1073 -11.95 54.02 0.76
C VAL A 1073 -11.97 54.25 -0.75
N PHE A 1074 -11.48 55.39 -1.25
CA PHE A 1074 -11.55 55.70 -2.68
C PHE A 1074 -10.60 54.86 -3.54
N ILE A 1075 -9.47 54.37 -3.00
CA ILE A 1075 -8.62 53.38 -3.68
C ILE A 1075 -9.34 52.04 -3.79
N ALA A 1076 -9.98 51.58 -2.71
CA ALA A 1076 -10.62 50.28 -2.65
C ALA A 1076 -12.03 50.24 -3.28
N LEU A 1077 -12.67 51.40 -3.48
CA LEU A 1077 -14.06 51.53 -3.93
C LEU A 1077 -14.31 50.81 -5.26
N GLU A 1078 -13.39 50.94 -6.23
CA GLU A 1078 -13.51 50.27 -7.52
C GLU A 1078 -13.52 48.74 -7.35
N GLY A 1079 -12.50 48.19 -6.69
CA GLY A 1079 -12.34 46.74 -6.54
C GLY A 1079 -13.36 46.08 -5.62
N LEU A 1080 -13.71 46.74 -4.51
CA LEU A 1080 -14.57 46.14 -3.47
C LEU A 1080 -16.06 46.51 -3.61
N LEU A 1081 -16.41 47.56 -4.35
CA LEU A 1081 -17.82 47.96 -4.49
C LEU A 1081 -18.27 47.94 -5.95
N LEU A 1082 -17.54 48.55 -6.89
CA LEU A 1082 -17.97 48.60 -8.29
C LEU A 1082 -17.85 47.25 -9.00
N VAL A 1083 -16.68 46.60 -8.91
CA VAL A 1083 -16.43 45.28 -9.52
C VAL A 1083 -17.36 44.21 -8.96
N THR A 1084 -17.81 44.33 -7.72
CA THR A 1084 -18.77 43.43 -7.08
C THR A 1084 -20.23 43.87 -7.25
N SER A 1085 -20.50 44.92 -8.02
CA SER A 1085 -21.84 45.48 -8.28
C SER A 1085 -22.61 46.01 -7.06
N ARG A 1086 -21.90 46.48 -6.03
CA ARG A 1086 -22.43 47.14 -4.83
C ARG A 1086 -22.55 48.66 -5.03
N PHE A 1087 -23.30 49.05 -6.06
CA PHE A 1087 -23.37 50.44 -6.54
C PHE A 1087 -24.02 51.39 -5.53
N ASP A 1088 -25.01 50.91 -4.78
CA ASP A 1088 -25.66 51.73 -3.76
C ASP A 1088 -24.69 52.05 -2.62
N GLU A 1089 -23.95 51.07 -2.11
CA GLU A 1089 -22.93 51.34 -1.09
C GLU A 1089 -21.82 52.23 -1.61
N ALA A 1090 -21.40 52.08 -2.88
CA ALA A 1090 -20.42 52.98 -3.51
C ALA A 1090 -20.95 54.42 -3.55
N ARG A 1091 -22.21 54.62 -3.97
CA ARG A 1091 -22.86 55.93 -3.97
C ARG A 1091 -22.89 56.53 -2.57
N GLU A 1092 -23.30 55.76 -1.55
CA GLU A 1092 -23.37 56.28 -0.19
C GLU A 1092 -22.00 56.68 0.37
N HIS A 1093 -20.91 55.97 0.03
CA HIS A 1093 -19.55 56.36 0.44
C HIS A 1093 -19.02 57.59 -0.31
N ILE A 1094 -19.49 57.86 -1.53
CA ILE A 1094 -19.12 59.06 -2.30
C ILE A 1094 -19.91 60.30 -1.83
N LEU A 1095 -21.18 60.10 -1.45
CA LEU A 1095 -22.06 61.18 -0.98
C LEU A 1095 -21.78 61.60 0.47
N ALA A 1096 -21.28 60.67 1.28
CA ALA A 1096 -20.81 60.93 2.64
C ALA A 1096 -19.48 61.67 2.63
#